data_AF-A0AAQ0AXS8-F1
#
_entry.id   AF-A0AAQ0AXS8-F1
#
_cell.length_a   1.000
_cell.length_b   1.000
_cell.length_c   1.000
_cell.angle_alpha   90.00
_cell.angle_beta   90.00
_cell.angle_gamma   90.00
#
_symmetry.space_group_name_H-M   'P 1'
#
loop_
_entity.id
_entity.type
_entity.pdbx_description
1 polymer ?
#
loop_
_entity_poly.entity_id
_entity_poly.type
_entity_poly.pdbx_seq_one_letter_code
_entity_poly.pdbx_strand_id
1 'polypeptide(L)'
;MINSTDLKHNEYRLIFESLPGLYLILFPDLRIAAVSDSYLKATNTKRDEILGRGIFDVFPDNPSDPNADGVGNLYSSLLLVLKEKIPNTMAVQKYDVRRPESEGGGFEEKYWSPMNSPILNEKREVIYIVHRVEEVTEFVQLKNKGKEQNKITEELKNLTVSMETEIYQRAQEIQKNNKELIRLNEELTQREREIQEVYQRLFNMDQLKSQFFANVSHELRTPLTLILGPTRALLKDQGITSTQRTFLETIERNSYTLLKHVNDLLDLSKLDSGKMTLKYSNANLSEVIRYIASHFDSITKERNIDFVLMIPENFPIQMDVSKVERIILNLISNAFKFVPDSGKILCELKTEGTMASIYIADNGPGIPIHLRDQIFEKFRQIEEGDSRSFGGTGLGLAIVKEFVDLHLGSIGVFDSFLGGALFKVQIPIYAPIHIEETEQPVKTEEFVPALMSSINELKKNKIETKELTNSYNRSKVLIVEDNAEMRKYIFNTLCDDFNLSVAVDGKQGLEKAILEKPDIIVTDIMMPVMSGDQMLKELKKIPELSGTYILFLSAKSDQNFRIKLLQEGAHDYLIKPFTPEELNVKVHNFSVLKKTIETLENANADMESFSYSVSHDLRAPILVIEGFLQIILEDFSEKMDPEALRSLKIVHKNVVYMNHLIQDLLSFHKVSKIDLPIRLIEMDKMVQDVIATVLQNYPKKNYLFQVDELPNALANGAALKQVWMNLISNAVKYSSTRETPFIKIGFEEMDGYNNYFIEDNGVGFNKAYSNKLFKVFQRLHTQEEFEGTGVGLAIVSKIVQRHGGQVFAEGEVNKGSKFSFTLPKLSRNENV
;
A
#
# COMPACT_ATOMS: atom_id res chain seq x y z
N MET A 1 46.67 -85.42 -83.19
CA MET A 1 46.56 -84.91 -84.58
C MET A 1 45.12 -84.51 -84.84
N ILE A 2 44.82 -83.22 -84.84
CA ILE A 2 43.92 -82.62 -85.83
C ILE A 2 44.67 -81.38 -86.31
N ASN A 3 45.48 -81.59 -87.35
CA ASN A 3 46.05 -80.52 -88.16
C ASN A 3 44.99 -80.16 -89.21
N SER A 4 44.24 -79.10 -88.96
CA SER A 4 43.75 -78.17 -89.99
C SER A 4 43.33 -76.90 -89.26
N THR A 5 44.13 -75.84 -89.37
CA THR A 5 43.99 -74.58 -88.63
C THR A 5 42.93 -73.62 -89.18
N ASP A 6 42.07 -74.06 -90.09
CA ASP A 6 41.00 -73.23 -90.65
C ASP A 6 39.62 -73.75 -90.23
N LEU A 7 38.85 -72.91 -89.55
CA LEU A 7 37.43 -73.12 -89.26
C LEU A 7 36.66 -73.22 -90.58
N LYS A 8 35.63 -74.06 -90.64
CA LYS A 8 34.75 -74.13 -91.80
C LYS A 8 33.91 -72.86 -91.90
N HIS A 9 33.54 -72.44 -93.11
CA HIS A 9 32.77 -71.21 -93.35
C HIS A 9 31.46 -71.12 -92.51
N ASN A 10 30.77 -72.24 -92.28
CA ASN A 10 29.57 -72.28 -91.43
C ASN A 10 29.86 -72.07 -89.94
N GLU A 11 31.05 -72.42 -89.46
CA GLU A 11 31.44 -72.25 -88.05
C GLU A 11 31.69 -70.78 -87.73
N TYR A 12 32.30 -70.01 -88.65
CA TYR A 12 32.47 -68.55 -88.50
C TYR A 12 31.12 -67.82 -88.39
N ARG A 13 30.13 -68.25 -89.17
CA ARG A 13 28.77 -67.68 -89.12
C ARG A 13 28.11 -67.94 -87.77
N LEU A 14 28.14 -69.19 -87.29
CA LEU A 14 27.60 -69.56 -85.98
C LEU A 14 28.27 -68.79 -84.83
N ILE A 15 29.60 -68.62 -84.90
CA ILE A 15 30.36 -67.85 -83.92
C ILE A 15 29.91 -66.39 -83.90
N PHE A 16 29.82 -65.74 -85.06
CA PHE A 16 29.37 -64.36 -85.16
C PHE A 16 27.92 -64.16 -84.68
N GLU A 17 27.00 -65.04 -85.11
CA GLU A 17 25.59 -64.98 -84.71
C GLU A 17 25.45 -65.13 -83.18
N SER A 18 26.29 -65.96 -82.55
CA SER A 18 26.28 -66.19 -81.09
C SER A 18 27.04 -65.14 -80.27
N LEU A 19 27.62 -64.11 -80.88
CA LEU A 19 28.36 -63.10 -80.13
C LEU A 19 27.42 -62.34 -79.16
N PRO A 20 27.84 -62.13 -77.89
CA PRO A 20 27.01 -61.48 -76.88
C PRO A 20 26.84 -59.97 -77.12
N GLY A 21 27.65 -59.37 -78.01
CA GLY A 21 27.51 -57.97 -78.36
C GLY A 21 26.44 -57.72 -79.41
N LEU A 22 25.92 -56.50 -79.43
CA LEU A 22 24.99 -56.05 -80.45
C LEU A 22 25.79 -55.69 -81.70
N TYR A 23 25.81 -56.59 -82.69
CA TYR A 23 26.58 -56.43 -83.91
C TYR A 23 25.68 -56.52 -85.15
N LEU A 24 25.86 -55.56 -86.05
CA LEU A 24 25.45 -55.62 -87.45
C LEU A 24 26.69 -55.57 -88.34
N ILE A 25 26.69 -56.35 -89.42
CA ILE A 25 27.64 -56.22 -90.51
C ILE A 25 26.89 -55.60 -91.68
N LEU A 26 27.41 -54.52 -92.24
CA LEU A 26 26.84 -53.82 -93.39
C LEU A 26 27.74 -53.97 -94.61
N PHE A 27 27.14 -54.08 -95.79
CA PHE A 27 27.83 -53.86 -97.05
C PHE A 27 28.21 -52.37 -97.22
N PRO A 28 29.14 -52.03 -98.13
CA PRO A 28 29.50 -50.63 -98.39
C PRO A 28 28.33 -49.77 -98.90
N ASP A 29 27.29 -50.39 -99.44
CA ASP A 29 26.02 -49.74 -99.83
C ASP A 29 25.00 -49.66 -98.67
N LEU A 30 25.44 -49.95 -97.44
CA LEU A 30 24.68 -49.86 -96.18
C LEU A 30 23.52 -50.86 -96.05
N ARG A 31 23.52 -51.92 -96.86
CA ARG A 31 22.61 -53.07 -96.66
C ARG A 31 23.15 -54.02 -95.60
N ILE A 32 22.25 -54.62 -94.81
CA ILE A 32 22.62 -55.52 -93.72
C ILE A 32 23.09 -56.86 -94.30
N ALA A 33 24.35 -57.21 -94.07
CA ALA A 33 24.99 -58.45 -94.50
C ALA A 33 24.86 -59.57 -93.45
N ALA A 34 24.99 -59.23 -92.17
CA ALA A 34 24.86 -60.18 -91.06
C ALA A 34 24.43 -59.48 -89.76
N VAL A 35 23.88 -60.23 -88.82
CA VAL A 35 23.39 -59.73 -87.53
C VAL A 35 23.57 -60.76 -86.41
N SER A 36 24.02 -60.32 -85.23
CA SER A 36 24.10 -61.19 -84.04
C SER A 36 22.72 -61.43 -83.42
N ASP A 37 22.52 -62.59 -82.78
CA ASP A 37 21.27 -62.91 -82.07
C ASP A 37 20.96 -61.88 -80.98
N SER A 38 22.00 -61.35 -80.33
CA SER A 38 21.88 -60.30 -79.31
C SER A 38 21.30 -59.01 -79.89
N TYR A 39 21.72 -58.60 -81.11
CA TYR A 39 21.18 -57.41 -81.78
C TYR A 39 19.72 -57.59 -82.17
N LEU A 40 19.35 -58.77 -82.68
CA LEU A 40 17.95 -59.11 -83.00
C LEU A 40 17.05 -59.03 -81.77
N LYS A 41 17.51 -59.59 -80.64
CA LYS A 41 16.75 -59.56 -79.39
C LYS A 41 16.60 -58.13 -78.85
N ALA A 42 17.66 -57.32 -78.92
CA ALA A 42 17.65 -55.94 -78.41
C ALA A 42 16.76 -55.00 -79.23
N THR A 43 16.65 -55.24 -80.54
CA THR A 43 15.83 -54.45 -81.47
C THR A 43 14.47 -55.08 -81.77
N ASN A 44 14.22 -56.27 -81.23
CA ASN A 44 13.04 -57.08 -81.46
C ASN A 44 12.72 -57.30 -82.96
N THR A 45 13.74 -57.67 -83.74
CA THR A 45 13.64 -57.95 -85.18
C THR A 45 13.92 -59.42 -85.48
N LYS A 46 13.47 -59.92 -86.64
CA LYS A 46 13.82 -61.26 -87.12
C LYS A 46 14.85 -61.20 -88.22
N ARG A 47 15.79 -62.15 -88.19
CA ARG A 47 16.92 -62.25 -89.13
C ARG A 47 16.47 -62.19 -90.60
N ASP A 48 15.50 -63.01 -90.98
CA ASP A 48 15.03 -63.12 -92.36
C ASP A 48 14.28 -61.86 -92.85
N GLU A 49 13.87 -60.97 -91.95
CA GLU A 49 13.15 -59.74 -92.28
C GLU A 49 14.10 -58.56 -92.54
N ILE A 50 15.35 -58.64 -92.09
CA ILE A 50 16.30 -57.51 -92.12
C ILE A 50 17.53 -57.74 -93.01
N LEU A 51 17.95 -58.99 -93.23
CA LEU A 51 19.11 -59.28 -94.08
C LEU A 51 18.86 -58.82 -95.53
N GLY A 52 19.86 -58.16 -96.13
CA GLY A 52 19.81 -57.63 -97.49
C GLY A 52 19.06 -56.32 -97.67
N ARG A 53 18.42 -55.78 -96.63
CA ARG A 53 17.75 -54.46 -96.65
C ARG A 53 18.67 -53.35 -96.18
N GLY A 54 18.39 -52.10 -96.56
CA GLY A 54 19.12 -50.93 -96.08
C GLY A 54 18.92 -50.74 -94.57
N ILE A 55 20.00 -50.39 -93.83
CA ILE A 55 19.92 -50.24 -92.38
C ILE A 55 18.86 -49.21 -91.94
N PHE A 56 18.69 -48.12 -92.69
CA PHE A 56 17.72 -47.06 -92.38
C PHE A 56 16.29 -47.37 -92.80
N ASP A 57 16.09 -48.33 -93.71
CA ASP A 57 14.76 -48.82 -94.06
C ASP A 57 14.22 -49.73 -92.95
N VAL A 58 15.13 -50.50 -92.34
CA VAL A 58 14.82 -51.40 -91.23
C VAL A 58 14.70 -50.63 -89.91
N PHE A 59 15.56 -49.62 -89.72
CA PHE A 59 15.64 -48.81 -88.51
C PHE A 59 15.52 -47.31 -88.86
N PRO A 60 14.28 -46.80 -89.09
CA PRO A 60 14.02 -45.38 -89.30
C PRO A 60 13.85 -44.61 -87.98
N ASP A 61 14.09 -43.29 -88.00
CA ASP A 61 13.81 -42.40 -86.87
C ASP A 61 12.33 -42.44 -86.45
N ASN A 62 12.05 -42.20 -85.17
CA ASN A 62 10.70 -42.18 -84.62
C ASN A 62 9.92 -40.98 -85.18
N PRO A 63 8.86 -41.18 -85.99
CA PRO A 63 8.13 -40.08 -86.62
C PRO A 63 7.32 -39.22 -85.64
N SER A 64 7.19 -39.64 -84.38
CA SER A 64 6.50 -38.89 -83.32
C SER A 64 7.42 -37.92 -82.57
N ASP A 65 8.74 -38.02 -82.76
CA ASP A 65 9.73 -37.12 -82.16
C ASP A 65 10.30 -36.16 -83.24
N PRO A 66 9.90 -34.88 -83.25
CA PRO A 66 10.38 -33.92 -84.24
C PRO A 66 11.87 -33.57 -84.09
N ASN A 67 12.53 -34.02 -83.02
CA ASN A 67 13.96 -33.80 -82.78
C ASN A 67 14.81 -35.08 -82.96
N ALA A 68 14.25 -36.17 -83.50
CA ALA A 68 15.01 -37.38 -83.76
C ALA A 68 16.12 -37.11 -84.79
N ASP A 69 17.38 -37.27 -84.38
CA ASP A 69 18.59 -37.05 -85.18
C ASP A 69 19.45 -38.31 -85.33
N GLY A 70 18.97 -39.45 -84.79
CA GLY A 70 19.70 -40.71 -84.69
C GLY A 70 20.11 -41.30 -86.03
N VAL A 71 19.19 -41.34 -87.02
CA VAL A 71 19.50 -41.79 -88.38
C VAL A 71 20.52 -40.87 -89.07
N GLY A 72 20.35 -39.55 -88.96
CA GLY A 72 21.27 -38.58 -89.57
C GLY A 72 22.69 -38.65 -89.02
N ASN A 73 22.80 -38.80 -87.70
CA ASN A 73 24.08 -38.96 -87.01
C ASN A 73 24.77 -40.28 -87.39
N LEU A 74 24.01 -41.38 -87.46
CA LEU A 74 24.54 -42.70 -87.84
C LEU A 74 24.97 -42.73 -89.31
N TYR A 75 24.18 -42.14 -90.21
CA TYR A 75 24.53 -42.02 -91.62
C TYR A 75 25.85 -41.28 -91.82
N SER A 76 26.02 -40.15 -91.12
CA SER A 76 27.25 -39.35 -91.17
C SER A 76 28.47 -40.15 -90.67
N SER A 77 28.30 -40.91 -89.58
CA SER A 77 29.35 -41.79 -89.05
C SER A 77 29.74 -42.90 -90.04
N LEU A 78 28.76 -43.57 -90.67
CA LEU A 78 29.01 -44.64 -91.64
C LEU A 78 29.71 -44.12 -92.91
N LEU A 79 29.31 -42.95 -93.41
CA LEU A 79 30.00 -42.31 -94.55
C LEU A 79 31.45 -41.94 -94.22
N LEU A 80 31.69 -41.43 -93.01
CA LEU A 80 33.05 -41.11 -92.56
C LEU A 80 33.92 -42.38 -92.51
N VAL A 81 33.38 -43.50 -92.02
CA VAL A 81 34.07 -44.79 -92.01
C VAL A 81 34.39 -45.29 -93.42
N LEU A 82 33.45 -45.13 -94.37
CA LEU A 82 33.67 -45.50 -95.78
C LEU A 82 34.78 -44.65 -96.44
N LYS A 83 34.82 -43.36 -96.13
CA LYS A 83 35.77 -42.40 -96.71
C LYS A 83 37.17 -42.52 -96.08
N GLU A 84 37.23 -42.46 -94.76
CA GLU A 84 38.49 -42.36 -94.00
C GLU A 84 39.08 -43.72 -93.63
N LYS A 85 38.30 -44.81 -93.76
CA LYS A 85 38.73 -46.21 -93.56
C LYS A 85 39.27 -46.50 -92.16
N ILE A 86 38.83 -45.73 -91.17
CA ILE A 86 39.13 -45.91 -89.74
C ILE A 86 37.84 -46.05 -88.94
N PRO A 87 37.85 -46.72 -87.76
CA PRO A 87 36.68 -46.77 -86.89
C PRO A 87 36.21 -45.39 -86.41
N ASN A 88 34.89 -45.22 -86.26
CA ASN A 88 34.27 -44.01 -85.73
C ASN A 88 33.28 -44.35 -84.62
N THR A 89 33.50 -43.78 -83.43
CA THR A 89 32.62 -43.92 -82.27
C THR A 89 31.70 -42.69 -82.18
N MET A 90 30.41 -42.94 -81.95
CA MET A 90 29.40 -41.90 -81.84
C MET A 90 29.14 -41.55 -80.37
N ALA A 91 28.69 -40.31 -80.12
CA ALA A 91 28.14 -39.93 -78.82
C ALA A 91 26.84 -40.72 -78.55
N VAL A 92 26.46 -40.85 -77.27
CA VAL A 92 25.23 -41.55 -76.87
C VAL A 92 24.03 -40.95 -77.62
N GLN A 93 23.34 -41.78 -78.40
CA GLN A 93 22.15 -41.43 -79.16
C GLN A 93 20.91 -41.93 -78.42
N LYS A 94 19.87 -41.09 -78.36
CA LYS A 94 18.54 -41.57 -78.03
C LYS A 94 17.97 -42.20 -79.29
N TYR A 95 17.62 -43.47 -79.21
CA TYR A 95 17.00 -44.17 -80.33
C TYR A 95 15.96 -45.14 -79.79
N ASP A 96 14.69 -44.85 -80.07
CA ASP A 96 13.60 -45.62 -79.49
C ASP A 96 13.40 -46.94 -80.27
N VAL A 97 13.25 -48.06 -79.57
CA VAL A 97 13.00 -49.36 -80.19
C VAL A 97 11.51 -49.61 -80.34
N ARG A 98 11.09 -50.04 -81.53
CA ARG A 98 9.69 -50.34 -81.82
C ARG A 98 9.24 -51.62 -81.10
N ARG A 99 8.14 -51.54 -80.36
CA ARG A 99 7.50 -52.70 -79.73
C ARG A 99 6.73 -53.52 -80.77
N PRO A 100 6.70 -54.86 -80.65
CA PRO A 100 5.92 -55.69 -81.56
C PRO A 100 4.43 -55.38 -81.38
N GLU A 101 3.64 -55.51 -82.45
CA GLU A 101 2.19 -55.26 -82.39
C GLU A 101 1.47 -56.15 -81.38
N SER A 102 2.02 -57.34 -81.08
CA SER A 102 1.53 -58.26 -80.04
C SER A 102 1.70 -57.73 -78.60
N GLU A 103 2.54 -56.72 -78.37
CA GLU A 103 2.81 -56.10 -77.06
C GLU A 103 2.31 -54.64 -76.98
N GLY A 104 1.24 -54.33 -77.71
CA GLY A 104 0.54 -53.05 -77.64
C GLY A 104 1.00 -51.97 -78.63
N GLY A 105 2.01 -52.27 -79.46
CA GLY A 105 2.61 -51.29 -80.38
C GLY A 105 3.26 -50.09 -79.67
N GLY A 106 3.95 -49.23 -80.42
CA GLY A 106 4.63 -48.04 -79.88
C GLY A 106 6.16 -48.16 -79.83
N PHE A 107 6.81 -47.20 -79.17
CA PHE A 107 8.27 -47.07 -79.08
C PHE A 107 8.73 -47.09 -77.62
N GLU A 108 9.86 -47.73 -77.35
CA GLU A 108 10.52 -47.75 -76.04
C GLU A 108 11.78 -46.90 -76.08
N GLU A 109 11.87 -45.93 -75.17
CA GLU A 109 13.02 -45.02 -75.09
C GLU A 109 14.28 -45.77 -74.65
N LYS A 110 15.28 -45.80 -75.53
CA LYS A 110 16.58 -46.41 -75.26
C LYS A 110 17.71 -45.49 -75.67
N TYR A 111 18.82 -45.58 -74.92
CA TYR A 111 20.03 -44.81 -75.18
C TYR A 111 21.16 -45.76 -75.59
N TRP A 112 21.82 -45.42 -76.68
CA TRP A 112 22.75 -46.29 -77.37
C TRP A 112 24.07 -45.59 -77.61
N SER A 113 25.19 -46.31 -77.53
CA SER A 113 26.52 -45.81 -77.88
C SER A 113 27.09 -46.61 -79.05
N PRO A 114 26.88 -46.16 -80.31
CA PRO A 114 27.37 -46.87 -81.49
C PRO A 114 28.85 -46.68 -81.78
N MET A 115 29.45 -47.69 -82.40
CA MET A 115 30.80 -47.64 -82.98
C MET A 115 30.81 -48.40 -84.31
N ASN A 116 31.23 -47.71 -85.37
CA ASN A 116 31.28 -48.22 -86.73
C ASN A 116 32.74 -48.48 -87.14
N SER A 117 33.07 -49.69 -87.59
CA SER A 117 34.45 -50.09 -87.91
C SER A 117 34.54 -50.72 -89.30
N PRO A 118 35.45 -50.29 -90.18
CA PRO A 118 35.57 -50.86 -91.52
C PRO A 118 36.35 -52.18 -91.48
N ILE A 119 35.93 -53.14 -92.31
CA ILE A 119 36.70 -54.32 -92.68
C ILE A 119 37.28 -54.07 -94.05
N LEU A 120 38.60 -54.21 -94.19
CA LEU A 120 39.34 -53.88 -95.41
C LEU A 120 39.82 -55.16 -96.12
N ASN A 121 39.82 -55.15 -97.46
CA ASN A 121 40.53 -56.17 -98.24
C ASN A 121 42.05 -55.87 -98.34
N GLU A 122 42.80 -56.75 -99.01
CA GLU A 122 44.25 -56.58 -99.24
C GLU A 122 44.62 -55.29 -99.99
N LYS A 123 43.69 -54.72 -100.77
CA LYS A 123 43.84 -53.44 -101.48
C LYS A 123 43.41 -52.22 -100.64
N ARG A 124 43.11 -52.41 -99.35
CA ARG A 124 42.58 -51.38 -98.42
C ARG A 124 41.25 -50.77 -98.88
N GLU A 125 40.39 -51.53 -99.54
CA GLU A 125 39.02 -51.12 -99.85
C GLU A 125 38.08 -51.68 -98.78
N VAL A 126 37.06 -50.91 -98.39
CA VAL A 126 36.07 -51.36 -97.41
C VAL A 126 35.21 -52.42 -98.06
N ILE A 127 35.24 -53.63 -97.52
CA ILE A 127 34.40 -54.75 -97.95
C ILE A 127 33.16 -54.91 -97.08
N TYR A 128 33.25 -54.53 -95.79
CA TYR A 128 32.13 -54.52 -94.86
C TYR A 128 32.33 -53.44 -93.79
N ILE A 129 31.26 -53.07 -93.08
CA ILE A 129 31.32 -52.23 -91.88
C ILE A 129 30.73 -53.03 -90.73
N VAL A 130 31.46 -53.16 -89.62
CA VAL A 130 30.96 -53.68 -88.36
C VAL A 130 30.37 -52.52 -87.56
N HIS A 131 29.07 -52.52 -87.40
CA HIS A 131 28.32 -51.63 -86.52
C HIS A 131 28.09 -52.34 -85.18
N ARG A 132 28.73 -51.82 -84.12
CA ARG A 132 28.56 -52.29 -82.75
C ARG A 132 27.78 -51.25 -81.96
N VAL A 133 26.88 -51.69 -81.08
CA VAL A 133 26.15 -50.80 -80.19
C VAL A 133 26.21 -51.30 -78.75
N GLU A 134 26.30 -50.38 -77.81
CA GLU A 134 26.12 -50.63 -76.37
C GLU A 134 24.87 -49.90 -75.86
N GLU A 135 24.04 -50.57 -75.06
CA GLU A 135 22.88 -49.97 -74.41
C GLU A 135 23.32 -49.31 -73.09
N VAL A 136 23.05 -48.00 -72.93
CA VAL A 136 23.45 -47.19 -71.77
C VAL A 136 22.25 -46.53 -71.06
N THR A 137 21.04 -47.01 -71.32
CA THR A 137 19.77 -46.48 -70.81
C THR A 137 19.76 -46.33 -69.28
N GLU A 138 20.18 -47.36 -68.54
CA GLU A 138 20.18 -47.37 -67.07
C GLU A 138 21.13 -46.30 -66.48
N PHE A 139 22.29 -46.10 -67.10
CA PHE A 139 23.27 -45.11 -66.65
C PHE A 139 22.75 -43.67 -66.80
N VAL A 140 22.06 -43.38 -67.90
CA VAL A 140 21.45 -42.06 -68.15
C VAL A 140 20.33 -41.79 -67.14
N GLN A 141 19.49 -42.79 -66.85
CA GLN A 141 18.42 -42.68 -65.85
C GLN A 141 18.97 -42.45 -64.43
N LEU A 142 20.02 -43.17 -64.02
CA LEU A 142 20.66 -42.99 -62.71
C LEU A 142 21.27 -41.59 -62.55
N LYS A 143 21.90 -41.06 -63.60
CA LYS A 143 22.49 -39.70 -63.60
C LYS A 143 21.42 -38.61 -63.43
N ASN A 144 20.24 -38.80 -64.01
CA ASN A 144 19.13 -37.85 -63.87
C ASN A 144 18.53 -37.87 -62.47
N LYS A 145 18.33 -39.06 -61.86
CA LYS A 145 17.89 -39.18 -60.46
C LYS A 145 18.85 -38.48 -59.47
N GLY A 146 20.17 -38.59 -59.69
CA GLY A 146 21.15 -37.91 -58.85
C GLY A 146 21.04 -36.38 -58.86
N LYS A 147 20.62 -35.78 -59.98
CA LYS A 147 20.43 -34.32 -60.07
C LYS A 147 19.21 -33.83 -59.30
N GLU A 148 18.10 -34.56 -59.33
CA GLU A 148 16.90 -34.21 -58.57
C GLU A 148 17.12 -34.35 -57.05
N GLN A 149 17.81 -35.42 -56.63
CA GLN A 149 18.16 -35.63 -55.23
C GLN A 149 19.00 -34.47 -54.66
N ASN A 150 19.96 -33.95 -55.45
CA ASN A 150 20.79 -32.82 -55.05
C ASN A 150 19.97 -31.54 -54.88
N LYS A 151 19.00 -31.28 -55.76
CA LYS A 151 18.13 -30.10 -55.67
C LYS A 151 17.26 -30.13 -54.39
N ILE A 152 16.65 -31.26 -54.08
CA ILE A 152 15.86 -31.44 -52.84
C ILE A 152 16.75 -31.25 -51.59
N THR A 153 17.99 -31.74 -51.65
CA THR A 153 18.94 -31.60 -50.54
C THR A 153 19.34 -30.13 -50.30
N GLU A 154 19.54 -29.35 -51.36
CA GLU A 154 19.81 -27.91 -51.25
C GLU A 154 18.60 -27.13 -50.69
N GLU A 155 17.39 -27.45 -51.12
CA GLU A 155 16.16 -26.82 -50.59
C GLU A 155 15.96 -27.12 -49.10
N LEU A 156 16.17 -28.37 -48.67
CA LEU A 156 16.15 -28.75 -47.25
C LEU A 156 17.20 -28.01 -46.44
N LYS A 157 18.43 -27.88 -46.97
CA LYS A 157 19.51 -27.15 -46.29
C LYS A 157 19.16 -25.68 -46.08
N ASN A 158 18.56 -25.02 -47.08
CA ASN A 158 18.13 -23.63 -46.98
C ASN A 158 16.98 -23.45 -45.96
N LEU A 159 16.02 -24.39 -45.95
CA LEU A 159 14.94 -24.38 -44.96
C LEU A 159 15.48 -24.53 -43.53
N THR A 160 16.42 -25.46 -43.31
CA THR A 160 17.05 -25.67 -42.00
C THR A 160 17.75 -24.42 -41.51
N VAL A 161 18.52 -23.73 -42.35
CA VAL A 161 19.19 -22.47 -41.98
C VAL A 161 18.18 -21.37 -41.61
N SER A 162 17.06 -21.28 -42.35
CA SER A 162 15.99 -20.33 -42.02
C SER A 162 15.32 -20.66 -40.68
N MET A 163 15.03 -21.94 -40.44
CA MET A 163 14.45 -22.39 -39.18
C MET A 163 15.39 -22.20 -37.99
N GLU A 164 16.69 -22.48 -38.14
CA GLU A 164 17.70 -22.23 -37.11
C GLU A 164 17.75 -20.75 -36.72
N THR A 165 17.65 -19.86 -37.72
CA THR A 165 17.62 -18.40 -37.49
C THR A 165 16.37 -17.97 -36.73
N GLU A 166 15.18 -18.48 -37.09
CA GLU A 166 13.93 -18.17 -36.38
C GLU A 166 13.93 -18.71 -34.94
N ILE A 167 14.39 -19.95 -34.74
CA ILE A 167 14.50 -20.56 -33.41
C ILE A 167 15.44 -19.73 -32.53
N TYR A 168 16.57 -19.28 -33.08
CA TYR A 168 17.52 -18.44 -32.36
C TYR A 168 16.91 -17.09 -31.95
N GLN A 169 16.15 -16.45 -32.85
CA GLN A 169 15.43 -15.20 -32.54
C GLN A 169 14.38 -15.38 -31.44
N ARG A 170 13.54 -16.43 -31.52
CA ARG A 170 12.55 -16.73 -30.48
C ARG A 170 13.21 -17.05 -29.13
N ALA A 171 14.32 -17.79 -29.14
CA ALA A 171 15.05 -18.10 -27.92
C ALA A 171 15.60 -16.83 -27.23
N GLN A 172 16.11 -15.87 -28.01
CA GLN A 172 16.54 -14.58 -27.47
C GLN A 172 15.38 -13.76 -26.90
N GLU A 173 14.22 -13.74 -27.58
CA GLU A 173 13.03 -13.03 -27.11
C GLU A 173 12.50 -13.61 -25.79
N ILE A 174 12.39 -14.94 -25.70
CA ILE A 174 12.00 -15.64 -24.46
C ILE A 174 13.00 -15.32 -23.34
N GLN A 175 14.30 -15.32 -23.63
CA GLN A 175 15.31 -14.99 -22.62
C GLN A 175 15.18 -13.55 -22.12
N LYS A 176 14.85 -12.60 -23.00
CA LYS A 176 14.61 -11.20 -22.64
C LYS A 176 13.37 -11.07 -21.77
N ASN A 177 12.26 -11.69 -22.17
CA ASN A 177 11.00 -11.65 -21.42
C ASN A 177 11.14 -12.31 -20.04
N ASN A 178 11.86 -13.44 -19.95
CA ASN A 178 12.13 -14.10 -18.66
C ASN A 178 12.96 -13.21 -17.72
N LYS A 179 13.95 -12.48 -18.22
CA LYS A 179 14.72 -11.52 -17.41
C LYS A 179 13.85 -10.38 -16.89
N GLU A 180 12.94 -9.87 -17.73
CA GLU A 180 12.01 -8.81 -17.34
C GLU A 180 10.98 -9.30 -16.30
N LEU A 181 10.45 -10.52 -16.47
CA LEU A 181 9.55 -11.15 -15.49
C LEU A 181 10.21 -11.36 -14.13
N ILE A 182 11.47 -11.82 -14.09
CA ILE A 182 12.21 -11.98 -12.83
C ILE A 182 12.34 -10.64 -12.12
N ARG A 183 12.72 -9.58 -12.85
CA ARG A 183 12.86 -8.23 -12.30
C ARG A 183 11.54 -7.69 -11.74
N LEU A 184 10.44 -7.88 -12.48
CA LEU A 184 9.11 -7.43 -12.03
C LEU A 184 8.66 -8.18 -10.76
N ASN A 185 8.95 -9.48 -10.69
CA ASN A 185 8.61 -10.30 -9.53
C ASN A 185 9.42 -9.91 -8.28
N GLU A 186 10.69 -9.55 -8.45
CA GLU A 186 11.53 -9.00 -7.38
C GLU A 186 10.97 -7.66 -6.86
N GLU A 187 10.55 -6.76 -7.75
CA GLU A 187 9.93 -5.48 -7.38
C GLU A 187 8.60 -5.67 -6.65
N LEU A 188 7.73 -6.57 -7.13
CA LEU A 188 6.47 -6.91 -6.47
C LEU A 188 6.70 -7.46 -5.07
N THR A 189 7.64 -8.41 -4.92
CA THR A 189 7.99 -8.99 -3.62
C THR A 189 8.50 -7.93 -2.65
N GLN A 190 9.28 -6.96 -3.14
CA GLN A 190 9.78 -5.85 -2.33
C GLN A 190 8.64 -4.94 -1.86
N ARG A 191 7.70 -4.57 -2.75
CA ARG A 191 6.52 -3.78 -2.37
C ARG A 191 5.61 -4.50 -1.39
N GLU A 192 5.42 -5.81 -1.53
CA GLU A 192 4.64 -6.61 -0.57
C GLU A 192 5.25 -6.56 0.84
N ARG A 193 6.59 -6.62 0.95
CA ARG A 193 7.27 -6.47 2.25
C ARG A 193 7.11 -5.07 2.83
N GLU A 194 7.26 -4.03 2.02
CA GLU A 194 7.08 -2.63 2.47
C GLU A 194 5.66 -2.39 2.99
N ILE A 195 4.65 -2.89 2.27
CA ILE A 195 3.25 -2.83 2.69
C ILE A 195 3.06 -3.57 4.02
N GLN A 196 3.61 -4.77 4.17
CA GLN A 196 3.51 -5.56 5.40
C GLN A 196 4.17 -4.86 6.60
N GLU A 197 5.32 -4.22 6.40
CA GLU A 197 6.00 -3.44 7.43
C GLU A 197 5.17 -2.22 7.88
N VAL A 198 4.54 -1.52 6.92
CA VAL A 198 3.64 -0.41 7.20
C VAL A 198 2.41 -0.89 7.99
N TYR A 199 1.78 -2.00 7.58
CA TYR A 199 0.66 -2.59 8.32
C TYR A 199 1.06 -2.99 9.74
N GLN A 200 2.24 -3.59 9.92
CA GLN A 200 2.73 -3.97 11.24
C GLN A 200 2.98 -2.73 12.12
N ARG A 201 3.54 -1.65 11.56
CA ARG A 201 3.69 -0.37 12.28
C ARG A 201 2.34 0.21 12.68
N LEU A 202 1.36 0.17 11.79
CA LEU A 202 0.01 0.68 12.03
C LEU A 202 -0.68 -0.10 13.15
N PHE A 203 -0.63 -1.42 13.11
CA PHE A 203 -1.17 -2.28 14.16
C PHE A 203 -0.49 -2.05 15.52
N ASN A 204 0.85 -1.97 15.53
CA ASN A 204 1.59 -1.69 16.75
C ASN A 204 1.25 -0.32 17.34
N MET A 205 1.04 0.69 16.47
CA MET A 205 0.65 2.04 16.90
C MET A 205 -0.74 2.06 17.52
N ASP A 206 -1.70 1.36 16.90
CA ASP A 206 -3.07 1.27 17.41
C ASP A 206 -3.14 0.57 18.78
N GLN A 207 -2.38 -0.52 18.95
CA GLN A 207 -2.26 -1.19 20.25
C GLN A 207 -1.65 -0.28 21.33
N LEU A 208 -0.58 0.45 21.00
CA LEU A 208 0.07 1.37 21.93
C LEU A 208 -0.87 2.52 22.33
N LYS A 209 -1.62 3.07 21.36
CA LYS A 209 -2.64 4.11 21.59
C LYS A 209 -3.72 3.61 22.55
N SER A 210 -4.28 2.43 22.28
CA SER A 210 -5.31 1.81 23.11
C SER A 210 -4.84 1.54 24.53
N GLN A 211 -3.63 0.99 24.69
CA GLN A 211 -3.07 0.70 26.00
C GLN A 211 -2.77 1.98 26.79
N PHE A 212 -2.31 3.03 26.11
CA PHE A 212 -2.07 4.32 26.71
C PHE A 212 -3.34 4.91 27.33
N PHE A 213 -4.46 4.94 26.59
CA PHE A 213 -5.71 5.51 27.10
C PHE A 213 -6.33 4.71 28.24
N ALA A 214 -6.26 3.38 28.17
CA ALA A 214 -6.69 2.53 29.27
C ALA A 214 -5.93 2.86 30.57
N ASN A 215 -4.61 3.05 30.47
CA ASN A 215 -3.76 3.39 31.61
C ASN A 215 -4.04 4.82 32.13
N VAL A 216 -4.10 5.82 31.24
CA VAL A 216 -4.42 7.23 31.61
C VAL A 216 -5.71 7.28 32.43
N SER A 217 -6.73 6.58 31.97
CA SER A 217 -8.04 6.68 32.58
C SER A 217 -8.12 5.97 33.93
N HIS A 218 -7.40 4.85 34.09
CA HIS A 218 -7.25 4.20 35.39
C HIS A 218 -6.51 5.11 36.39
N GLU A 219 -5.42 5.73 35.96
CA GLU A 219 -4.62 6.65 36.77
C GLU A 219 -5.37 7.94 37.14
N LEU A 220 -6.35 8.37 36.35
CA LEU A 220 -7.22 9.51 36.66
C LEU A 220 -8.43 9.13 37.53
N ARG A 221 -8.98 7.91 37.39
CA ARG A 221 -10.16 7.46 38.16
C ARG A 221 -9.86 7.25 39.64
N THR A 222 -8.68 6.72 39.95
CA THR A 222 -8.24 6.45 41.33
C THR A 222 -8.23 7.72 42.20
N PRO A 223 -7.54 8.81 41.82
CA PRO A 223 -7.56 10.05 42.61
C PRO A 223 -8.94 10.71 42.64
N LEU A 224 -9.74 10.61 41.57
CA LEU A 224 -11.12 11.13 41.57
C LEU A 224 -12.02 10.47 42.61
N THR A 225 -11.89 9.15 42.79
CA THR A 225 -12.62 8.43 43.84
C THR A 225 -12.23 8.94 45.24
N LEU A 226 -10.93 9.22 45.45
CA LEU A 226 -10.37 9.78 46.68
C LEU A 226 -10.66 11.27 46.89
N ILE A 227 -11.15 11.97 45.87
CA ILE A 227 -11.67 13.34 45.96
C ILE A 227 -13.17 13.30 46.29
N LEU A 228 -13.95 12.53 45.53
CA LEU A 228 -15.41 12.46 45.65
C LEU A 228 -15.86 11.88 47.00
N GLY A 229 -15.25 10.78 47.45
CA GLY A 229 -15.64 10.11 48.70
C GLY A 229 -15.61 11.04 49.91
N PRO A 230 -14.46 11.63 50.24
CA PRO A 230 -14.34 12.58 51.35
C PRO A 230 -15.18 13.85 51.17
N THR A 231 -15.26 14.41 49.95
CA THR A 231 -16.07 15.61 49.68
C THR A 231 -17.56 15.35 49.97
N ARG A 232 -18.09 14.19 49.58
CA ARG A 232 -19.49 13.81 49.84
C ARG A 232 -19.76 13.52 51.30
N ALA A 233 -18.79 12.94 52.02
CA ALA A 233 -18.89 12.75 53.46
C ALA A 233 -19.01 14.11 54.17
N LEU A 234 -18.18 15.09 53.78
CA LEU A 234 -18.23 16.46 54.31
C LEU A 234 -19.54 17.19 53.99
N LEU A 235 -20.08 17.04 52.77
CA LEU A 235 -21.34 17.68 52.38
C LEU A 235 -22.56 17.20 53.19
N LYS A 236 -22.52 15.96 53.69
CA LYS A 236 -23.54 15.37 54.56
C LYS A 236 -23.44 15.84 56.01
N ASP A 237 -22.31 16.39 56.41
CA ASP A 237 -22.13 16.95 57.74
C ASP A 237 -23.01 18.21 57.91
N GLN A 238 -23.62 18.35 59.09
CA GLN A 238 -24.40 19.54 59.45
C GLN A 238 -23.53 20.62 60.12
N GLY A 239 -22.30 20.30 60.50
CA GLY A 239 -21.35 21.23 61.14
C GLY A 239 -20.65 22.21 60.19
N ILE A 240 -20.79 22.04 58.87
CA ILE A 240 -20.18 22.92 57.87
C ILE A 240 -20.99 24.20 57.65
N THR A 241 -20.30 25.33 57.51
CA THR A 241 -20.93 26.64 57.20
C THR A 241 -21.53 26.66 55.80
N SER A 242 -22.46 27.59 55.53
CA SER A 242 -23.04 27.79 54.21
C SER A 242 -21.97 28.05 53.14
N THR A 243 -20.96 28.86 53.45
CA THR A 243 -19.84 29.16 52.54
C THR A 243 -19.00 27.91 52.24
N GLN A 244 -18.66 27.12 53.26
CA GLN A 244 -17.93 25.85 53.08
C GLN A 244 -18.74 24.85 52.24
N ARG A 245 -20.06 24.77 52.46
CA ARG A 245 -20.96 23.94 51.65
C ARG A 245 -20.92 24.35 50.18
N THR A 246 -21.01 25.63 49.85
CA THR A 246 -20.92 26.11 48.46
C THR A 246 -19.58 25.76 47.80
N PHE A 247 -18.47 25.84 48.54
CA PHE A 247 -17.16 25.45 48.02
C PHE A 247 -17.06 23.93 47.80
N LEU A 248 -17.53 23.12 48.75
CA LEU A 248 -17.56 21.67 48.63
C LEU A 248 -18.49 21.20 47.49
N GLU A 249 -19.65 21.83 47.30
CA GLU A 249 -20.54 21.58 46.15
C GLU A 249 -19.85 21.90 44.82
N THR A 250 -19.04 22.96 44.79
CA THR A 250 -18.23 23.30 43.61
C THR A 250 -17.13 22.28 43.36
N ILE A 251 -16.47 21.78 44.40
CA ILE A 251 -15.48 20.70 44.30
C ILE A 251 -16.14 19.42 43.78
N GLU A 252 -17.28 19.01 44.35
CA GLU A 252 -18.03 17.81 43.94
C GLU A 252 -18.45 17.90 42.46
N ARG A 253 -19.01 19.04 42.05
CA ARG A 253 -19.42 19.29 40.65
C ARG A 253 -18.28 19.14 39.66
N ASN A 254 -17.15 19.79 39.93
CA ASN A 254 -15.99 19.70 39.04
C ASN A 254 -15.37 18.30 39.05
N SER A 255 -15.45 17.58 40.17
CA SER A 255 -14.99 16.19 40.26
C SER A 255 -15.85 15.25 39.42
N TYR A 256 -17.18 15.45 39.39
CA TYR A 256 -18.06 14.69 38.49
C TYR A 256 -17.85 15.02 37.02
N THR A 257 -17.55 16.28 36.70
CA THR A 257 -17.22 16.71 35.33
C THR A 257 -15.95 16.01 34.84
N LEU A 258 -14.91 15.97 35.68
CA LEU A 258 -13.70 15.20 35.40
C LEU A 258 -13.98 13.72 35.19
N LEU A 259 -14.77 13.10 36.07
CA LEU A 259 -15.09 11.68 35.97
C LEU A 259 -15.87 11.34 34.69
N LYS A 260 -16.78 12.22 34.26
CA LYS A 260 -17.45 12.12 32.97
C LYS A 260 -16.43 12.15 31.82
N HIS A 261 -15.54 13.14 31.78
CA HIS A 261 -14.53 13.24 30.72
C HIS A 261 -13.61 12.02 30.67
N VAL A 262 -13.16 11.52 31.82
CA VAL A 262 -12.34 10.30 31.89
C VAL A 262 -13.07 9.08 31.35
N ASN A 263 -14.37 8.92 31.67
CA ASN A 263 -15.16 7.81 31.17
C ASN A 263 -15.44 7.94 29.66
N ASP A 264 -15.81 9.14 29.18
CA ASP A 264 -16.02 9.40 27.76
C ASP A 264 -14.77 9.06 26.91
N LEU A 265 -13.58 9.35 27.44
CA LEU A 265 -12.30 8.97 26.81
C LEU A 265 -12.08 7.46 26.75
N LEU A 266 -12.43 6.74 27.83
CA LEU A 266 -12.35 5.28 27.85
C LEU A 266 -13.29 4.63 26.85
N ASP A 267 -14.52 5.13 26.77
CA ASP A 267 -15.50 4.58 25.84
C ASP A 267 -15.03 4.77 24.41
N LEU A 268 -14.52 5.95 24.06
CA LEU A 268 -13.96 6.20 22.73
C LEU A 268 -12.76 5.30 22.43
N SER A 269 -11.85 5.11 23.38
CA SER A 269 -10.72 4.21 23.18
C SER A 269 -11.16 2.75 22.95
N LYS A 270 -12.24 2.31 23.62
CA LYS A 270 -12.81 0.96 23.42
C LYS A 270 -13.55 0.84 22.09
N LEU A 271 -14.21 1.90 21.66
CA LEU A 271 -14.90 2.00 20.38
C LEU A 271 -13.90 1.96 19.21
N ASP A 272 -12.87 2.81 19.24
CA ASP A 272 -11.81 2.87 18.20
C ASP A 272 -11.10 1.51 18.02
N SER A 273 -10.87 0.79 19.13
CA SER A 273 -10.21 -0.53 19.09
C SER A 273 -11.15 -1.69 18.76
N GLY A 274 -12.44 -1.42 18.52
CA GLY A 274 -13.46 -2.45 18.26
C GLY A 274 -13.68 -3.41 19.44
N LYS A 275 -13.21 -3.08 20.65
CA LYS A 275 -13.31 -3.93 21.85
C LYS A 275 -14.59 -3.69 22.64
N MET A 276 -15.39 -2.71 22.24
CA MET A 276 -16.67 -2.40 22.87
C MET A 276 -17.72 -3.43 22.46
N THR A 277 -18.35 -4.09 23.43
CA THR A 277 -19.43 -5.06 23.20
C THR A 277 -20.70 -4.61 23.90
N LEU A 278 -21.85 -4.81 23.23
CA LEU A 278 -23.16 -4.54 23.81
C LEU A 278 -23.61 -5.68 24.72
N LYS A 279 -24.21 -5.31 25.85
CA LYS A 279 -24.88 -6.22 26.77
C LYS A 279 -26.38 -6.00 26.67
N TYR A 280 -27.01 -6.70 25.74
CA TYR A 280 -28.45 -6.59 25.57
C TYR A 280 -29.20 -7.22 26.75
N SER A 281 -30.27 -6.56 27.20
CA SER A 281 -31.25 -7.08 28.14
C SER A 281 -32.67 -6.68 27.70
N ASN A 282 -33.67 -7.42 28.17
CA ASN A 282 -35.08 -7.01 28.03
C ASN A 282 -35.32 -5.81 28.96
N ALA A 283 -35.84 -4.72 28.41
CA ALA A 283 -36.08 -3.47 29.14
C ALA A 283 -37.33 -2.75 28.64
N ASN A 284 -37.82 -1.78 29.42
CA ASN A 284 -38.89 -0.86 29.02
C ASN A 284 -38.30 0.53 28.70
N LEU A 285 -38.24 0.89 27.43
CA LEU A 285 -37.66 2.17 26.99
C LEU A 285 -38.42 3.38 27.54
N SER A 286 -39.74 3.27 27.70
CA SER A 286 -40.55 4.34 28.28
C SER A 286 -40.16 4.63 29.73
N GLU A 287 -39.82 3.61 30.53
CA GLU A 287 -39.34 3.80 31.91
C GLU A 287 -37.99 4.49 31.94
N VAL A 288 -37.06 4.10 31.07
CA VAL A 288 -35.74 4.71 30.96
C VAL A 288 -35.85 6.20 30.59
N ILE A 289 -36.65 6.55 29.58
CA ILE A 289 -36.84 7.95 29.17
C ILE A 289 -37.48 8.76 30.32
N ARG A 290 -38.51 8.25 30.99
CA ARG A 290 -39.16 8.94 32.14
C ARG A 290 -38.18 9.15 33.28
N TYR A 291 -37.41 8.13 33.62
CA TYR A 291 -36.40 8.20 34.67
C TYR A 291 -35.40 9.32 34.39
N ILE A 292 -34.83 9.37 33.18
CA ILE A 292 -33.86 10.41 32.80
C ILE A 292 -34.52 11.78 32.80
N ALA A 293 -35.71 11.92 32.20
CA ALA A 293 -36.45 13.18 32.13
C ALA A 293 -36.74 13.78 33.50
N SER A 294 -37.09 12.95 34.51
CA SER A 294 -37.40 13.41 35.88
C SER A 294 -36.26 14.19 36.55
N HIS A 295 -35.00 13.96 36.12
CA HIS A 295 -33.85 14.68 36.68
C HIS A 295 -33.75 16.13 36.22
N PHE A 296 -34.50 16.51 35.19
CA PHE A 296 -34.53 17.87 34.65
C PHE A 296 -35.69 18.70 35.20
N ASP A 297 -36.61 18.12 35.97
CA ASP A 297 -37.80 18.80 36.53
C ASP A 297 -37.48 20.10 37.29
N SER A 298 -36.37 20.11 38.03
CA SER A 298 -35.93 21.31 38.76
C SER A 298 -35.52 22.43 37.80
N ILE A 299 -34.82 22.10 36.72
CA ILE A 299 -34.33 23.06 35.71
C ILE A 299 -35.51 23.56 34.86
N THR A 300 -36.44 22.67 34.52
CA THR A 300 -37.71 23.00 33.86
C THR A 300 -38.46 24.11 34.60
N LYS A 301 -38.58 23.99 35.93
CA LYS A 301 -39.22 25.01 36.78
C LYS A 301 -38.37 26.28 36.90
N GLU A 302 -37.07 26.15 37.12
CA GLU A 302 -36.16 27.29 37.32
C GLU A 302 -36.06 28.19 36.09
N ARG A 303 -35.97 27.58 34.89
CA ARG A 303 -35.85 28.30 33.60
C ARG A 303 -37.19 28.45 32.87
N ASN A 304 -38.29 28.02 33.50
CA ASN A 304 -39.65 28.06 32.97
C ASN A 304 -39.81 27.37 31.60
N ILE A 305 -39.04 26.29 31.34
CA ILE A 305 -39.05 25.57 30.06
C ILE A 305 -40.31 24.69 29.97
N ASP A 306 -40.99 24.69 28.83
CA ASP A 306 -42.11 23.78 28.54
C ASP A 306 -41.54 22.44 28.02
N PHE A 307 -41.34 21.49 28.92
CA PHE A 307 -40.81 20.16 28.60
C PHE A 307 -41.93 19.12 28.55
N VAL A 308 -42.24 18.64 27.33
CA VAL A 308 -43.34 17.71 27.07
C VAL A 308 -42.81 16.33 26.71
N LEU A 309 -43.36 15.28 27.33
CA LEU A 309 -43.09 13.87 27.01
C LEU A 309 -44.30 13.25 26.30
N MET A 310 -44.14 12.86 25.03
CA MET A 310 -45.11 12.09 24.25
C MET A 310 -44.62 10.66 24.06
N ILE A 311 -44.72 9.85 25.12
CA ILE A 311 -44.20 8.47 25.15
C ILE A 311 -45.30 7.50 25.61
N PRO A 312 -45.43 6.31 25.00
CA PRO A 312 -46.43 5.31 25.39
C PRO A 312 -46.16 4.78 26.80
N GLU A 313 -47.18 4.25 27.48
CA GLU A 313 -47.05 3.74 28.86
C GLU A 313 -45.92 2.72 29.01
N ASN A 314 -45.91 1.71 28.14
CA ASN A 314 -44.91 0.64 28.11
C ASN A 314 -44.37 0.49 26.69
N PHE A 315 -43.05 0.36 26.57
CA PHE A 315 -42.35 0.10 25.30
C PHE A 315 -41.26 -0.96 25.53
N PRO A 316 -41.60 -2.26 25.38
CA PRO A 316 -40.62 -3.34 25.55
C PRO A 316 -39.60 -3.36 24.40
N ILE A 317 -38.32 -3.48 24.75
CA ILE A 317 -37.19 -3.49 23.80
C ILE A 317 -36.04 -4.35 24.35
N GLN A 318 -35.24 -4.92 23.44
CA GLN A 318 -33.96 -5.53 23.74
C GLN A 318 -32.82 -4.56 23.43
N MET A 319 -32.15 -4.06 24.45
CA MET A 319 -31.09 -3.06 24.30
C MET A 319 -30.04 -3.15 25.42
N ASP A 320 -28.88 -2.53 25.23
CA ASP A 320 -27.99 -2.24 26.35
C ASP A 320 -28.47 -0.98 27.08
N VAL A 321 -29.16 -1.19 28.20
CA VAL A 321 -29.77 -0.13 29.00
C VAL A 321 -28.76 0.97 29.33
N SER A 322 -27.53 0.61 29.70
CA SER A 322 -26.51 1.59 30.12
C SER A 322 -26.09 2.53 28.99
N LYS A 323 -26.05 2.04 27.74
CA LYS A 323 -25.66 2.84 26.57
C LYS A 323 -26.82 3.67 26.07
N VAL A 324 -28.04 3.12 26.09
CA VAL A 324 -29.25 3.87 25.73
C VAL A 324 -29.54 4.98 26.74
N GLU A 325 -29.31 4.74 28.04
CA GLU A 325 -29.37 5.78 29.07
C GLU A 325 -28.47 6.97 28.72
N ARG A 326 -27.24 6.71 28.27
CA ARG A 326 -26.30 7.77 27.86
C ARG A 326 -26.70 8.47 26.58
N ILE A 327 -27.26 7.74 25.61
CA ILE A 327 -27.83 8.33 24.39
C ILE A 327 -28.89 9.37 24.77
N ILE A 328 -29.89 8.95 25.55
CA ILE A 328 -31.01 9.81 25.95
C ILE A 328 -30.52 10.99 26.79
N LEU A 329 -29.64 10.76 27.76
CA LEU A 329 -29.10 11.80 28.62
C LEU A 329 -28.34 12.87 27.83
N ASN A 330 -27.48 12.48 26.88
CA ASN A 330 -26.72 13.43 26.07
C ASN A 330 -27.64 14.29 25.19
N LEU A 331 -28.67 13.69 24.60
CA LEU A 331 -29.60 14.41 23.73
C LEU A 331 -30.52 15.36 24.53
N ILE A 332 -31.09 14.90 25.65
CA ILE A 332 -31.92 15.75 26.52
C ILE A 332 -31.09 16.88 27.12
N SER A 333 -29.89 16.60 27.64
CA SER A 333 -29.03 17.64 28.22
C SER A 333 -28.60 18.68 27.18
N ASN A 334 -28.31 18.28 25.94
CA ASN A 334 -28.07 19.22 24.85
C ASN A 334 -29.30 20.09 24.57
N ALA A 335 -30.51 19.51 24.50
CA ALA A 335 -31.73 20.29 24.31
C ALA A 335 -31.89 21.36 25.41
N PHE A 336 -31.75 20.98 26.69
CA PHE A 336 -31.78 21.94 27.80
C PHE A 336 -30.66 22.98 27.74
N LYS A 337 -29.49 22.62 27.20
CA LYS A 337 -28.34 23.52 27.12
C LYS A 337 -28.54 24.65 26.11
N PHE A 338 -29.19 24.35 24.99
CA PHE A 338 -29.34 25.29 23.88
C PHE A 338 -30.72 25.96 23.81
N VAL A 339 -31.72 25.41 24.51
CA VAL A 339 -33.04 26.04 24.59
C VAL A 339 -32.94 27.38 25.35
N PRO A 340 -33.59 28.46 24.90
CA PRO A 340 -33.69 29.70 25.65
C PRO A 340 -34.55 29.54 26.91
N ASP A 341 -34.44 30.48 27.86
CA ASP A 341 -35.36 30.54 29.01
C ASP A 341 -36.80 30.73 28.51
N SER A 342 -37.76 30.07 29.17
CA SER A 342 -39.14 29.94 28.67
C SER A 342 -39.30 29.27 27.30
N GLY A 343 -38.29 28.54 26.84
CA GLY A 343 -38.35 27.77 25.60
C GLY A 343 -39.12 26.46 25.74
N LYS A 344 -39.08 25.64 24.67
CA LYS A 344 -39.87 24.42 24.53
C LYS A 344 -39.00 23.24 24.13
N ILE A 345 -39.22 22.10 24.78
CA ILE A 345 -38.58 20.83 24.45
C ILE A 345 -39.67 19.77 24.34
N LEU A 346 -39.65 18.99 23.26
CA LEU A 346 -40.49 17.81 23.09
C LEU A 346 -39.61 16.56 23.03
N CYS A 347 -39.91 15.56 23.84
CA CYS A 347 -39.40 14.20 23.66
C CYS A 347 -40.56 13.26 23.27
N GLU A 348 -40.44 12.60 22.14
CA GLU A 348 -41.45 11.67 21.61
C GLU A 348 -40.84 10.31 21.29
N LEU A 349 -41.57 9.23 21.61
CA LEU A 349 -41.18 7.84 21.32
C LEU A 349 -42.25 7.18 20.46
N LYS A 350 -41.84 6.67 19.29
CA LYS A 350 -42.72 5.99 18.32
C LYS A 350 -42.12 4.67 17.85
N THR A 351 -42.99 3.76 17.44
CA THR A 351 -42.60 2.56 16.69
C THR A 351 -42.65 2.86 15.18
N GLU A 352 -41.55 2.64 14.48
CA GLU A 352 -41.47 2.73 13.02
C GLU A 352 -41.00 1.38 12.46
N GLY A 353 -41.95 0.53 12.08
CA GLY A 353 -41.67 -0.84 11.65
C GLY A 353 -41.07 -1.66 12.79
N THR A 354 -39.85 -2.16 12.61
CA THR A 354 -39.10 -2.94 13.62
C THR A 354 -38.15 -2.08 14.47
N MET A 355 -38.20 -0.77 14.31
CA MET A 355 -37.31 0.18 14.99
C MET A 355 -38.08 1.01 16.02
N ALA A 356 -37.47 1.24 17.18
CA ALA A 356 -37.88 2.25 18.13
C ALA A 356 -37.27 3.59 17.71
N SER A 357 -38.12 4.60 17.48
CA SER A 357 -37.71 5.95 17.05
C SER A 357 -37.93 6.95 18.18
N ILE A 358 -36.83 7.52 18.68
CA ILE A 358 -36.79 8.55 19.71
C ILE A 358 -36.56 9.90 19.03
N TYR A 359 -37.44 10.85 19.31
CA TYR A 359 -37.40 12.21 18.80
C TYR A 359 -37.18 13.19 19.95
N ILE A 360 -36.17 14.05 19.84
CA ILE A 360 -35.92 15.14 20.80
C ILE A 360 -35.86 16.44 20.01
N ALA A 361 -36.89 17.26 20.17
CA ALA A 361 -37.08 18.52 19.46
C ALA A 361 -36.96 19.70 20.42
N ASP A 362 -36.23 20.74 20.05
CA ASP A 362 -36.13 21.99 20.81
C ASP A 362 -36.45 23.23 19.95
N ASN A 363 -36.59 24.39 20.58
CA ASN A 363 -36.69 25.70 19.94
C ASN A 363 -35.44 26.58 20.15
N GLY A 364 -34.27 25.95 20.31
CA GLY A 364 -32.98 26.63 20.38
C GLY A 364 -32.53 27.18 19.01
N PRO A 365 -31.22 27.50 18.84
CA PRO A 365 -30.69 28.11 17.62
C PRO A 365 -30.70 27.19 16.39
N GLY A 366 -31.01 25.90 16.55
CA GLY A 366 -30.93 24.92 15.48
C GLY A 366 -29.48 24.51 15.15
N ILE A 367 -29.33 23.66 14.14
CA ILE A 367 -28.01 23.21 13.65
C ILE A 367 -27.95 23.39 12.13
N PRO A 368 -27.02 24.23 11.62
CA PRO A 368 -26.87 24.44 10.19
C PRO A 368 -26.59 23.13 9.45
N ILE A 369 -27.17 22.98 8.25
CA ILE A 369 -27.15 21.72 7.48
C ILE A 369 -25.72 21.17 7.28
N HIS A 370 -24.74 22.04 7.01
CA HIS A 370 -23.34 21.64 6.78
C HIS A 370 -22.62 21.14 8.04
N LEU A 371 -23.11 21.52 9.24
CA LEU A 371 -22.57 21.03 10.50
C LEU A 371 -23.22 19.72 10.93
N ARG A 372 -24.35 19.30 10.33
CA ARG A 372 -25.15 18.15 10.80
C ARG A 372 -24.40 16.82 10.82
N ASP A 373 -23.52 16.60 9.86
CA ASP A 373 -22.65 15.42 9.87
C ASP A 373 -21.45 15.62 10.81
N GLN A 374 -20.95 16.86 10.86
CA GLN A 374 -19.74 17.24 11.59
C GLN A 374 -19.95 17.28 13.11
N ILE A 375 -21.15 17.55 13.61
CA ILE A 375 -21.45 17.54 15.06
C ILE A 375 -21.27 16.15 15.69
N PHE A 376 -21.26 15.09 14.88
CA PHE A 376 -21.01 13.72 15.33
C PHE A 376 -19.55 13.31 15.20
N GLU A 377 -18.68 14.18 14.68
CA GLU A 377 -17.24 13.95 14.64
C GLU A 377 -16.63 14.15 16.04
N LYS A 378 -15.56 13.39 16.31
CA LYS A 378 -14.90 13.36 17.62
C LYS A 378 -14.15 14.68 17.84
N PHE A 379 -14.20 15.21 19.07
CA PHE A 379 -13.50 16.44 19.51
C PHE A 379 -13.90 17.72 18.78
N ARG A 380 -14.96 17.66 17.95
CA ARG A 380 -15.39 18.82 17.19
C ARG A 380 -16.27 19.70 18.06
N GLN A 381 -15.75 20.88 18.37
CA GLN A 381 -16.52 21.99 18.91
C GLN A 381 -16.71 23.00 17.79
N ILE A 382 -17.88 23.63 17.75
CA ILE A 382 -18.16 24.68 16.75
C ILE A 382 -17.34 25.91 17.18
N GLU A 383 -16.12 26.02 16.67
CA GLU A 383 -15.24 27.19 16.84
C GLU A 383 -15.49 28.18 15.70
N GLU A 384 -16.19 29.29 15.98
CA GLU A 384 -16.15 30.47 15.10
C GLU A 384 -15.80 31.72 15.92
N GLY A 385 -14.70 32.38 15.53
CA GLY A 385 -14.33 33.79 15.74
C GLY A 385 -14.67 34.49 17.06
N ASP A 386 -13.62 34.79 17.85
CA ASP A 386 -13.48 35.76 18.96
C ASP A 386 -14.56 35.83 20.08
N SER A 387 -15.50 34.88 20.12
CA SER A 387 -16.50 34.81 21.19
C SER A 387 -16.60 33.41 21.78
N ARG A 388 -15.75 33.16 22.79
CA ARG A 388 -15.86 32.13 23.85
C ARG A 388 -16.24 30.70 23.40
N SER A 389 -15.31 29.77 23.59
CA SER A 389 -15.53 28.33 23.56
C SER A 389 -16.86 27.91 24.23
N PHE A 390 -17.76 27.32 23.44
CA PHE A 390 -18.97 26.70 23.94
C PHE A 390 -18.58 25.47 24.77
N GLY A 391 -18.42 25.66 26.08
CA GLY A 391 -17.89 24.63 26.98
C GLY A 391 -18.54 23.25 26.81
N GLY A 392 -17.70 22.23 26.66
CA GLY A 392 -18.02 20.82 26.45
C GLY A 392 -16.79 20.12 25.87
N THR A 393 -16.73 18.79 25.79
CA THR A 393 -15.56 18.06 25.22
C THR A 393 -15.66 17.81 23.72
N GLY A 394 -16.80 18.12 23.09
CA GLY A 394 -17.09 17.72 21.70
C GLY A 394 -17.25 16.19 21.53
N LEU A 395 -17.34 15.42 22.62
CA LEU A 395 -17.42 13.95 22.57
C LEU A 395 -18.84 13.40 22.71
N GLY A 396 -19.76 14.16 23.30
CA GLY A 396 -21.09 13.68 23.65
C GLY A 396 -21.85 13.09 22.47
N LEU A 397 -22.01 13.87 21.39
CA LEU A 397 -22.73 13.42 20.19
C LEU A 397 -21.99 12.34 19.39
N ALA A 398 -20.65 12.38 19.35
CA ALA A 398 -19.85 11.32 18.74
C ALA A 398 -20.09 9.97 19.44
N ILE A 399 -20.10 9.95 20.79
CA ILE A 399 -20.42 8.75 21.58
C ILE A 399 -21.86 8.30 21.34
N VAL A 400 -22.81 9.23 21.21
CA VAL A 400 -24.20 8.88 20.86
C VAL A 400 -24.24 8.14 19.52
N LYS A 401 -23.60 8.68 18.49
CA LYS A 401 -23.56 8.05 17.16
C LYS A 401 -22.96 6.65 17.23
N GLU A 402 -21.81 6.50 17.87
CA GLU A 402 -21.14 5.20 18.03
C GLU A 402 -22.01 4.17 18.79
N PHE A 403 -22.71 4.57 19.85
CA PHE A 403 -23.61 3.67 20.57
C PHE A 403 -24.84 3.30 19.76
N VAL A 404 -25.38 4.22 18.96
CA VAL A 404 -26.50 3.94 18.05
C VAL A 404 -26.05 2.99 16.94
N ASP A 405 -24.88 3.24 16.34
CA ASP A 405 -24.29 2.40 15.30
C ASP A 405 -24.00 0.97 15.82
N LEU A 406 -23.48 0.84 17.05
CA LEU A 406 -23.31 -0.46 17.72
C LEU A 406 -24.63 -1.22 17.88
N HIS A 407 -25.74 -0.51 18.14
CA HIS A 407 -27.07 -1.11 18.22
C HIS A 407 -27.67 -1.44 16.83
N LEU A 408 -26.92 -1.22 15.74
CA LEU A 408 -27.42 -1.31 14.36
C LEU A 408 -28.56 -0.31 14.08
N GLY A 409 -28.48 0.84 14.73
CA GLY A 409 -29.42 1.94 14.61
C GLY A 409 -28.99 3.01 13.62
N SER A 410 -29.68 4.14 13.65
CA SER A 410 -29.28 5.36 12.95
C SER A 410 -29.60 6.59 13.79
N ILE A 411 -28.78 7.63 13.68
CA ILE A 411 -29.03 8.94 14.27
C ILE A 411 -28.98 10.01 13.18
N GLY A 412 -29.90 10.97 13.25
CA GLY A 412 -29.92 12.14 12.38
C GLY A 412 -30.36 13.39 13.12
N VAL A 413 -30.04 14.53 12.55
CA VAL A 413 -30.46 15.85 13.03
C VAL A 413 -31.18 16.61 11.90
N PHE A 414 -32.29 17.25 12.25
CA PHE A 414 -33.19 17.92 11.34
C PHE A 414 -33.66 19.25 11.93
N ASP A 415 -34.37 20.06 11.16
CA ASP A 415 -35.03 21.24 11.69
C ASP A 415 -36.26 20.83 12.49
N SER A 416 -36.37 21.37 13.71
CA SER A 416 -37.51 21.14 14.58
C SER A 416 -38.71 21.98 14.12
N PHE A 417 -39.90 21.40 14.22
CA PHE A 417 -41.15 22.14 14.04
C PHE A 417 -41.35 23.24 15.12
N LEU A 418 -40.58 23.20 16.21
CA LEU A 418 -40.53 24.24 17.23
C LEU A 418 -39.59 25.40 16.87
N GLY A 419 -38.81 25.29 15.78
CA GLY A 419 -37.90 26.32 15.29
C GLY A 419 -36.41 26.13 15.63
N GLY A 420 -36.05 25.07 16.37
CA GLY A 420 -34.67 24.72 16.72
C GLY A 420 -34.20 23.41 16.08
N ALA A 421 -33.54 22.54 16.85
CA ALA A 421 -33.02 21.25 16.35
C ALA A 421 -33.95 20.07 16.70
N LEU A 422 -34.03 19.09 15.79
CA LEU A 422 -34.69 17.80 16.00
C LEU A 422 -33.68 16.68 15.86
N PHE A 423 -33.35 16.01 16.96
CA PHE A 423 -32.59 14.77 16.92
C PHE A 423 -33.53 13.58 16.79
N LYS A 424 -33.28 12.72 15.80
CA LYS A 424 -33.99 11.45 15.59
C LYS A 424 -33.00 10.31 15.78
N VAL A 425 -33.26 9.44 16.76
CA VAL A 425 -32.52 8.20 16.98
C VAL A 425 -33.42 7.01 16.68
N GLN A 426 -32.91 6.04 15.94
CA GLN A 426 -33.59 4.79 15.65
C GLN A 426 -32.73 3.63 16.14
N ILE A 427 -33.31 2.72 16.92
CA ILE A 427 -32.66 1.48 17.35
C ILE A 427 -33.60 0.29 17.13
N PRO A 428 -33.10 -0.91 16.78
CA PRO A 428 -33.93 -2.10 16.64
C PRO A 428 -34.64 -2.47 17.94
N ILE A 429 -35.90 -2.90 17.85
CA ILE A 429 -36.69 -3.36 19.02
C ILE A 429 -36.18 -4.70 19.55
N TYR A 430 -35.68 -5.55 18.66
CA TYR A 430 -35.13 -6.86 18.97
C TYR A 430 -33.64 -6.89 18.67
N ALA A 431 -32.87 -7.57 19.52
CA ALA A 431 -31.45 -7.71 19.29
C ALA A 431 -31.16 -8.60 18.08
N PRO A 432 -30.06 -8.34 17.36
CA PRO A 432 -29.67 -9.11 16.18
C PRO A 432 -29.20 -10.55 16.50
N ILE A 433 -29.02 -10.89 17.79
CA ILE A 433 -28.55 -12.19 18.27
C ILE A 433 -29.50 -12.66 19.38
N HIS A 434 -29.71 -13.97 19.51
CA HIS A 434 -30.52 -14.56 20.58
C HIS A 434 -29.88 -14.31 21.95
N ILE A 435 -30.61 -13.67 22.86
CA ILE A 435 -30.14 -13.29 24.21
C ILE A 435 -30.66 -14.33 25.21
N GLU A 436 -29.80 -14.77 26.14
CA GLU A 436 -30.25 -15.49 27.33
C GLU A 436 -31.02 -14.53 28.24
N GLU A 437 -32.29 -14.83 28.52
CA GLU A 437 -33.19 -14.03 29.36
C GLU A 437 -32.55 -13.75 30.73
N THR A 438 -31.95 -12.57 30.87
CA THR A 438 -31.45 -12.06 32.14
C THR A 438 -32.19 -10.77 32.46
N GLU A 439 -33.22 -10.90 33.30
CA GLU A 439 -33.77 -9.75 34.03
C GLU A 439 -32.76 -9.36 35.12
N GLN A 440 -32.07 -8.23 34.94
CA GLN A 440 -31.35 -7.59 36.03
C GLN A 440 -31.90 -6.18 36.29
N PRO A 441 -32.23 -5.84 37.55
CA PRO A 441 -32.48 -4.46 37.93
C PRO A 441 -31.13 -3.77 38.06
N VAL A 442 -30.70 -3.03 37.04
CA VAL A 442 -29.39 -2.37 37.04
C VAL A 442 -29.50 -1.02 37.77
N LYS A 443 -28.90 -0.92 38.96
CA LYS A 443 -28.47 0.37 39.52
C LYS A 443 -27.17 0.74 38.80
N THR A 444 -27.24 1.58 37.77
CA THR A 444 -26.07 1.91 36.95
C THR A 444 -25.15 2.90 37.69
N GLU A 445 -24.17 2.39 38.44
CA GLU A 445 -23.13 3.22 39.10
C GLU A 445 -22.35 4.11 38.10
N GLU A 446 -22.31 3.73 36.81
CA GLU A 446 -21.70 4.50 35.71
C GLU A 446 -22.58 5.67 35.20
N PHE A 447 -23.89 5.70 35.45
CA PHE A 447 -24.80 6.73 34.94
C PHE A 447 -24.75 8.02 35.78
N VAL A 448 -24.53 7.88 37.08
CA VAL A 448 -24.55 8.99 38.07
C VAL A 448 -23.58 10.13 37.72
N PRO A 449 -22.32 9.88 37.31
CA PRO A 449 -21.39 10.96 36.97
C PRO A 449 -21.83 11.80 35.77
N ALA A 450 -22.30 11.15 34.69
CA ALA A 450 -22.73 11.84 33.48
C ALA A 450 -23.99 12.69 33.75
N LEU A 451 -24.92 12.16 34.53
CA LEU A 451 -26.15 12.83 34.95
C LEU A 451 -25.83 14.07 35.82
N MET A 452 -25.02 13.90 36.86
CA MET A 452 -24.67 14.98 37.78
C MET A 452 -23.88 16.09 37.09
N SER A 453 -22.96 15.76 36.18
CA SER A 453 -22.25 16.75 35.37
C SER A 453 -23.20 17.54 34.47
N SER A 454 -24.12 16.87 33.77
CA SER A 454 -25.04 17.51 32.82
C SER A 454 -26.01 18.47 33.52
N ILE A 455 -26.58 18.08 34.66
CA ILE A 455 -27.45 18.95 35.49
C ILE A 455 -26.68 20.19 35.96
N ASN A 456 -25.41 20.02 36.28
CA ASN A 456 -24.55 21.07 36.81
C ASN A 456 -24.08 22.09 35.76
N GLU A 457 -23.88 21.67 34.51
CA GLU A 457 -23.56 22.55 33.37
C GLU A 457 -24.74 23.47 33.03
N LEU A 458 -25.96 22.94 33.09
CA LEU A 458 -27.19 23.66 32.74
C LEU A 458 -27.51 24.84 33.67
N LYS A 459 -26.98 24.84 34.89
CA LYS A 459 -27.10 25.96 35.82
C LYS A 459 -26.21 27.16 35.45
N LYS A 460 -25.34 27.06 34.43
CA LYS A 460 -24.23 28.00 34.21
C LYS A 460 -24.42 29.01 33.06
N ASN A 461 -25.23 28.77 32.02
CA ASN A 461 -25.12 29.54 30.76
C ASN A 461 -26.45 30.12 30.22
N LYS A 462 -26.47 31.45 30.03
CA LYS A 462 -27.31 32.21 29.08
C LYS A 462 -26.55 32.33 27.74
N ILE A 463 -27.19 32.05 26.59
CA ILE A 463 -26.56 32.04 25.25
C ILE A 463 -27.46 32.72 24.19
N GLU A 464 -26.86 33.43 23.23
CA GLU A 464 -27.43 33.76 21.90
C GLU A 464 -26.36 33.55 20.79
N THR A 465 -26.77 33.07 19.59
CA THR A 465 -25.93 32.75 18.41
C THR A 465 -26.60 33.16 17.08
N LYS A 466 -25.79 33.41 16.03
CA LYS A 466 -26.20 33.49 14.60
C LYS A 466 -25.04 33.13 13.65
N GLU A 467 -25.38 32.51 12.51
CA GLU A 467 -24.58 31.75 11.52
C GLU A 467 -23.96 32.55 10.33
N LEU A 468 -23.01 31.96 9.54
CA LEU A 468 -23.14 31.63 8.07
C LEU A 468 -21.85 31.11 7.31
N THR A 469 -21.94 29.91 6.69
CA THR A 469 -21.63 29.42 5.27
C THR A 469 -20.27 28.96 4.65
N ASN A 470 -20.32 27.70 4.10
CA ASN A 470 -19.85 27.07 2.79
C ASN A 470 -18.36 26.68 2.52
N SER A 471 -17.92 25.60 1.80
CA SER A 471 -18.40 24.70 0.68
C SER A 471 -17.55 23.36 0.54
N TYR A 472 -18.02 22.31 -0.21
CA TYR A 472 -17.55 20.87 -0.29
C TYR A 472 -16.54 20.44 -1.41
N ASN A 473 -16.04 19.17 -1.32
CA ASN A 473 -14.72 18.63 -1.72
C ASN A 473 -14.73 17.42 -2.73
N ARG A 474 -14.01 17.47 -3.87
CA ARG A 474 -13.66 16.36 -4.83
C ARG A 474 -12.18 16.50 -5.25
N SER A 475 -11.44 15.39 -5.47
CA SER A 475 -10.01 15.44 -5.85
C SER A 475 -9.79 16.17 -7.18
N LYS A 476 -8.85 17.11 -7.20
CA LYS A 476 -8.55 17.99 -8.35
C LYS A 476 -7.44 17.40 -9.22
N VAL A 477 -7.66 17.28 -10.52
CA VAL A 477 -6.65 16.76 -11.46
C VAL A 477 -6.41 17.78 -12.57
N LEU A 478 -5.15 18.16 -12.77
CA LEU A 478 -4.73 19.07 -13.84
C LEU A 478 -4.11 18.27 -15.00
N ILE A 479 -4.64 18.44 -16.21
CA ILE A 479 -4.15 17.81 -17.44
C ILE A 479 -3.38 18.84 -18.25
N VAL A 480 -2.13 18.55 -18.60
CA VAL A 480 -1.25 19.43 -19.39
C VAL A 480 -0.82 18.71 -20.66
N GLU A 481 -1.40 19.08 -21.79
CA GLU A 481 -1.20 18.41 -23.08
C GLU A 481 -1.44 19.40 -24.22
N ASP A 482 -0.50 19.52 -25.15
CA ASP A 482 -0.57 20.50 -26.25
C ASP A 482 -1.48 20.02 -27.39
N ASN A 483 -1.50 18.72 -27.67
CA ASN A 483 -2.38 18.15 -28.68
C ASN A 483 -3.86 18.18 -28.23
N ALA A 484 -4.69 18.89 -28.99
CA ALA A 484 -6.10 19.08 -28.65
C ALA A 484 -6.94 17.79 -28.63
N GLU A 485 -6.64 16.83 -29.49
CA GLU A 485 -7.34 15.54 -29.54
C GLU A 485 -6.93 14.66 -28.36
N MET A 486 -5.63 14.56 -28.07
CA MET A 486 -5.10 13.80 -26.94
C MET A 486 -5.59 14.37 -25.60
N ARG A 487 -5.59 15.69 -25.45
CA ARG A 487 -6.11 16.37 -24.25
C ARG A 487 -7.59 16.06 -24.02
N LYS A 488 -8.39 16.05 -25.10
CA LYS A 488 -9.82 15.71 -25.04
C LYS A 488 -10.04 14.23 -24.71
N TYR A 489 -9.19 13.34 -25.23
CA TYR A 489 -9.21 11.92 -24.92
C TYR A 489 -8.92 11.64 -23.43
N ILE A 490 -7.87 12.26 -22.87
CA ILE A 490 -7.53 12.17 -21.44
C ILE A 490 -8.65 12.73 -20.57
N PHE A 491 -9.20 13.90 -20.95
CA PHE A 491 -10.30 14.54 -20.22
C PHE A 491 -11.53 13.62 -20.14
N ASN A 492 -11.97 13.06 -21.27
CA ASN A 492 -13.14 12.17 -21.32
C ASN A 492 -12.91 10.85 -20.56
N THR A 493 -11.66 10.43 -20.37
CA THR A 493 -11.33 9.21 -19.63
C THR A 493 -11.43 9.40 -18.10
N LEU A 494 -11.28 10.63 -17.62
CA LEU A 494 -11.16 10.94 -16.18
C LEU A 494 -12.32 11.80 -15.62
N CYS A 495 -13.22 12.30 -16.47
CA CYS A 495 -14.21 13.31 -16.07
C CYS A 495 -15.28 12.82 -15.09
N ASP A 496 -15.55 11.52 -15.06
CA ASP A 496 -16.60 10.95 -14.22
C ASP A 496 -16.18 10.84 -12.74
N ASP A 497 -14.87 10.68 -12.49
CA ASP A 497 -14.31 10.37 -11.16
C ASP A 497 -13.59 11.55 -10.49
N PHE A 498 -13.21 12.61 -11.24
CA PHE A 498 -12.32 13.67 -10.76
C PHE A 498 -12.80 15.09 -11.12
N ASN A 499 -12.37 16.10 -10.35
CA ASN A 499 -12.55 17.51 -10.71
C ASN A 499 -11.40 17.97 -11.63
N LEU A 500 -11.67 18.11 -12.93
CA LEU A 500 -10.63 18.29 -13.93
C LEU A 500 -10.38 19.76 -14.27
N SER A 501 -9.11 20.13 -14.39
CA SER A 501 -8.66 21.33 -15.08
C SER A 501 -7.68 20.98 -16.20
N VAL A 502 -7.59 21.84 -17.22
CA VAL A 502 -6.79 21.58 -18.43
C VAL A 502 -5.87 22.74 -18.76
N ALA A 503 -4.67 22.45 -19.27
CA ALA A 503 -3.70 23.41 -19.77
C ALA A 503 -3.11 22.93 -21.10
N VAL A 504 -2.70 23.89 -21.94
CA VAL A 504 -2.21 23.61 -23.31
C VAL A 504 -0.68 23.58 -23.45
N ASP A 505 0.05 23.99 -22.42
CA ASP A 505 1.51 23.95 -22.35
C ASP A 505 1.99 23.96 -20.89
N GLY A 506 3.28 23.70 -20.66
CA GLY A 506 3.86 23.63 -19.32
C GLY A 506 3.83 24.95 -18.53
N LYS A 507 3.78 26.10 -19.21
CA LYS A 507 3.74 27.42 -18.55
C LYS A 507 2.35 27.67 -17.97
N GLN A 508 1.32 27.44 -18.79
CA GLN A 508 -0.07 27.52 -18.34
C GLN A 508 -0.39 26.44 -17.30
N GLY A 509 0.24 25.26 -17.42
CA GLY A 509 0.18 24.19 -16.42
C GLY A 509 0.72 24.64 -15.06
N LEU A 510 1.91 25.27 -15.04
CA LEU A 510 2.49 25.82 -13.82
C LEU A 510 1.62 26.90 -13.16
N GLU A 511 1.12 27.86 -13.96
CA GLU A 511 0.24 28.94 -13.46
C GLU A 511 -1.03 28.38 -12.80
N LYS A 512 -1.67 27.38 -13.44
CA LYS A 512 -2.85 26.71 -12.89
C LYS A 512 -2.53 25.84 -11.68
N ALA A 513 -1.39 25.15 -11.67
CA ALA A 513 -0.97 24.35 -10.53
C ALA A 513 -0.82 25.22 -9.27
N ILE A 514 -0.25 26.42 -9.40
CA ILE A 514 -0.11 27.38 -8.30
C ILE A 514 -1.47 27.88 -7.80
N LEU A 515 -2.38 28.21 -8.71
CA LEU A 515 -3.68 28.80 -8.36
C LEU A 515 -4.65 27.75 -7.78
N GLU A 516 -4.75 26.60 -8.43
CA GLU A 516 -5.81 25.61 -8.16
C GLU A 516 -5.37 24.54 -7.15
N LYS A 517 -4.05 24.38 -6.96
CA LYS A 517 -3.40 23.37 -6.11
C LYS A 517 -3.98 21.97 -6.38
N PRO A 518 -3.76 21.42 -7.59
CA PRO A 518 -4.30 20.13 -7.97
C PRO A 518 -3.66 19.02 -7.13
N ASP A 519 -4.40 17.93 -6.95
CA ASP A 519 -3.91 16.74 -6.27
C ASP A 519 -2.99 15.91 -7.16
N ILE A 520 -3.29 15.90 -8.46
CA ILE A 520 -2.59 15.12 -9.47
C ILE A 520 -2.39 16.00 -10.72
N ILE A 521 -1.21 15.92 -11.33
CA ILE A 521 -0.90 16.52 -12.62
C ILE A 521 -0.58 15.39 -13.60
N VAL A 522 -1.31 15.34 -14.71
CA VAL A 522 -1.02 14.46 -15.86
C VAL A 522 -0.44 15.33 -16.96
N THR A 523 0.82 15.13 -17.32
CA THR A 523 1.52 16.02 -18.26
C THR A 523 2.23 15.25 -19.38
N ASP A 524 2.18 15.76 -20.60
CA ASP A 524 3.14 15.36 -21.64
C ASP A 524 4.53 15.91 -21.31
N ILE A 525 5.57 15.25 -21.83
CA ILE A 525 6.96 15.68 -21.71
C ILE A 525 7.27 16.74 -22.77
N MET A 526 6.90 16.48 -24.03
CA MET A 526 7.28 17.31 -25.16
C MET A 526 6.12 18.24 -25.53
N MET A 527 6.23 19.50 -25.12
CA MET A 527 5.23 20.54 -25.39
C MET A 527 5.94 21.85 -25.76
N PRO A 528 5.31 22.72 -26.58
CA PRO A 528 5.83 24.06 -26.90
C PRO A 528 5.86 24.97 -25.67
N VAL A 529 6.63 26.07 -25.75
CA VAL A 529 6.82 27.10 -24.71
C VAL A 529 7.56 26.62 -23.47
N MET A 530 7.07 25.59 -22.78
CA MET A 530 7.68 24.98 -21.61
C MET A 530 7.38 23.47 -21.63
N SER A 531 8.44 22.66 -21.54
CA SER A 531 8.32 21.20 -21.49
C SER A 531 7.89 20.71 -20.10
N GLY A 532 7.35 19.50 -20.02
CA GLY A 532 6.87 18.93 -18.75
C GLY A 532 7.98 18.75 -17.69
N ASP A 533 9.22 18.48 -18.12
CA ASP A 533 10.38 18.37 -17.22
C ASP A 533 10.84 19.73 -16.68
N GLN A 534 10.73 20.80 -17.49
CA GLN A 534 10.96 22.17 -17.04
C GLN A 534 9.89 22.60 -16.04
N MET A 535 8.62 22.27 -16.30
CA MET A 535 7.52 22.51 -15.38
C MET A 535 7.74 21.82 -14.03
N LEU A 536 8.16 20.55 -14.02
CA LEU A 536 8.49 19.80 -12.79
C LEU A 536 9.55 20.51 -11.93
N LYS A 537 10.60 21.05 -12.57
CA LYS A 537 11.68 21.77 -11.87
C LYS A 537 11.19 23.04 -11.19
N GLU A 538 10.26 23.76 -11.81
CA GLU A 538 9.67 24.95 -11.21
C GLU A 538 8.64 24.60 -10.13
N LEU A 539 7.80 23.57 -10.34
CA LEU A 539 6.87 23.06 -9.33
C LEU A 539 7.58 22.66 -8.03
N LYS A 540 8.74 22.02 -8.14
CA LYS A 540 9.55 21.60 -6.99
C LYS A 540 10.11 22.74 -6.13
N LYS A 541 10.23 23.96 -6.67
CA LYS A 541 10.69 25.12 -5.89
C LYS A 541 9.59 25.68 -5.00
N ILE A 542 8.36 25.19 -5.12
CA ILE A 542 7.16 25.71 -4.45
C ILE A 542 6.75 24.71 -3.35
N PRO A 543 7.01 25.02 -2.07
CA PRO A 543 6.72 24.11 -0.96
C PRO A 543 5.25 23.67 -0.90
N GLU A 544 4.32 24.56 -1.28
CA GLU A 544 2.88 24.33 -1.25
C GLU A 544 2.40 23.27 -2.26
N LEU A 545 3.23 22.89 -3.24
CA LEU A 545 2.92 21.88 -4.25
C LEU A 545 3.70 20.57 -4.07
N SER A 546 4.48 20.45 -2.98
CA SER A 546 5.30 19.27 -2.66
C SER A 546 4.50 17.97 -2.55
N GLY A 547 3.22 18.03 -2.18
CA GLY A 547 2.30 16.88 -2.09
C GLY A 547 1.51 16.58 -3.38
N THR A 548 1.89 17.17 -4.53
CA THR A 548 1.21 16.95 -5.81
C THR A 548 1.81 15.74 -6.55
N TYR A 549 0.98 14.78 -6.93
CA TYR A 549 1.42 13.63 -7.73
C TYR A 549 1.55 14.00 -9.20
N ILE A 550 2.63 13.59 -9.85
CA ILE A 550 2.91 13.94 -11.25
C ILE A 550 3.08 12.66 -12.08
N LEU A 551 2.20 12.49 -13.07
CA LEU A 551 2.20 11.41 -14.04
C LEU A 551 2.66 11.93 -15.41
N PHE A 552 3.78 11.41 -15.92
CA PHE A 552 4.28 11.78 -17.25
C PHE A 552 3.73 10.87 -18.35
N LEU A 553 3.32 11.47 -19.47
CA LEU A 553 3.03 10.76 -20.71
C LEU A 553 4.27 10.82 -21.61
N SER A 554 4.74 9.68 -22.13
CA SER A 554 6.03 9.60 -22.85
C SER A 554 5.98 8.70 -24.09
N ALA A 555 6.75 9.04 -25.13
CA ALA A 555 6.98 8.16 -26.28
C ALA A 555 8.10 7.13 -25.99
N LYS A 556 8.05 5.98 -26.66
CA LYS A 556 8.71 4.70 -26.30
C LYS A 556 10.26 4.65 -26.19
N SER A 557 11.04 5.74 -26.29
CA SER A 557 12.43 5.64 -26.77
C SER A 557 13.60 6.11 -25.89
N ASP A 558 13.49 6.40 -24.59
CA ASP A 558 14.71 6.64 -23.80
C ASP A 558 14.64 6.22 -22.32
N GLN A 559 15.27 5.08 -22.02
CA GLN A 559 15.35 4.50 -20.69
C GLN A 559 16.19 5.36 -19.73
N ASN A 560 17.21 6.07 -20.24
CA ASN A 560 18.04 6.97 -19.43
C ASN A 560 17.28 8.24 -19.07
N PHE A 561 16.45 8.74 -19.98
CA PHE A 561 15.59 9.89 -19.74
C PHE A 561 14.51 9.61 -18.68
N ARG A 562 13.96 8.38 -18.66
CA ARG A 562 13.02 7.93 -17.61
C ARG A 562 13.66 7.88 -16.22
N ILE A 563 14.87 7.32 -16.12
CA ILE A 563 15.62 7.27 -14.85
C ILE A 563 15.89 8.68 -14.34
N LYS A 564 16.25 9.61 -15.24
CA LYS A 564 16.45 11.02 -14.90
C LYS A 564 15.18 11.68 -14.35
N LEU A 565 14.01 11.45 -14.98
CA LEU A 565 12.74 12.02 -14.52
C LEU A 565 12.33 11.51 -13.13
N LEU A 566 12.52 10.21 -12.85
CA LEU A 566 12.26 9.63 -11.53
C LEU A 566 13.22 10.21 -10.47
N GLN A 567 14.52 10.36 -10.79
CA GLN A 567 15.49 11.03 -9.91
C GLN A 567 15.15 12.52 -9.68
N GLU A 568 14.62 13.19 -10.70
CA GLU A 568 14.14 14.57 -10.63
C GLU A 568 12.73 14.67 -10.00
N GLY A 569 12.13 13.58 -9.51
CA GLY A 569 10.93 13.52 -8.66
C GLY A 569 9.59 13.39 -9.36
N ALA A 570 9.56 12.84 -10.58
CA ALA A 570 8.36 12.25 -11.14
C ALA A 570 7.89 11.06 -10.29
N HIS A 571 6.58 10.90 -10.12
CA HIS A 571 6.03 9.79 -9.34
C HIS A 571 5.80 8.53 -10.18
N ASP A 572 5.38 8.70 -11.44
CA ASP A 572 5.23 7.59 -12.40
C ASP A 572 5.17 8.15 -13.83
N TYR A 573 5.15 7.25 -14.82
CA TYR A 573 4.98 7.56 -16.23
C TYR A 573 4.08 6.52 -16.93
N LEU A 574 3.63 6.87 -18.13
CA LEU A 574 2.75 6.08 -18.98
C LEU A 574 3.18 6.24 -20.45
N ILE A 575 3.26 5.14 -21.19
CA ILE A 575 3.85 5.12 -22.54
C ILE A 575 2.76 5.31 -23.59
N LYS A 576 2.93 6.25 -24.52
CA LYS A 576 2.05 6.44 -25.69
C LYS A 576 2.37 5.37 -26.78
N PRO A 577 1.38 4.65 -27.34
CA PRO A 577 -0.05 4.69 -27.02
C PRO A 577 -0.38 3.87 -25.75
N PHE A 578 -1.33 4.37 -24.95
CA PHE A 578 -1.80 3.79 -23.69
C PHE A 578 -3.31 3.52 -23.73
N THR A 579 -3.80 2.60 -22.90
CA THR A 579 -5.24 2.31 -22.82
C THR A 579 -5.95 3.21 -21.79
N PRO A 580 -7.26 3.47 -21.93
CA PRO A 580 -8.03 4.22 -20.94
C PRO A 580 -7.95 3.61 -19.53
N GLU A 581 -7.96 2.28 -19.45
CA GLU A 581 -7.91 1.54 -18.18
C GLU A 581 -6.57 1.76 -17.46
N GLU A 582 -5.46 1.75 -18.21
CA GLU A 582 -4.12 1.97 -17.64
C GLU A 582 -3.98 3.39 -17.07
N LEU A 583 -4.50 4.40 -17.78
CA LEU A 583 -4.52 5.78 -17.32
C LEU A 583 -5.40 5.96 -16.07
N ASN A 584 -6.63 5.43 -16.09
CA ASN A 584 -7.57 5.58 -14.99
C ASN A 584 -7.02 4.91 -13.71
N VAL A 585 -6.50 3.68 -13.81
CA VAL A 585 -5.91 2.96 -12.66
C VAL A 585 -4.75 3.74 -12.04
N LYS A 586 -3.84 4.31 -12.84
CA LYS A 586 -2.70 5.08 -12.30
C LYS A 586 -3.14 6.36 -11.59
N VAL A 587 -4.06 7.11 -12.18
CA VAL A 587 -4.59 8.35 -11.57
C VAL A 587 -5.39 8.02 -10.31
N HIS A 588 -6.18 6.94 -10.32
CA HIS A 588 -6.91 6.48 -9.14
C HIS A 588 -5.97 6.05 -8.01
N ASN A 589 -4.91 5.29 -8.31
CA ASN A 589 -3.91 4.88 -7.31
C ASN A 589 -3.24 6.08 -6.64
N PHE A 590 -2.91 7.14 -7.38
CA PHE A 590 -2.40 8.37 -6.79
C PHE A 590 -3.43 9.08 -5.93
N SER A 591 -4.70 9.11 -6.34
CA SER A 591 -5.75 9.67 -5.48
C SER A 591 -5.95 8.86 -4.20
N VAL A 592 -5.86 7.53 -4.25
CA VAL A 592 -5.97 6.66 -3.07
C VAL A 592 -4.76 6.85 -2.16
N LEU A 593 -3.55 6.89 -2.72
CA LEU A 593 -2.33 7.07 -1.94
C LEU A 593 -2.30 8.44 -1.26
N LYS A 594 -2.70 9.51 -1.97
CA LYS A 594 -2.80 10.85 -1.41
C LYS A 594 -3.83 10.89 -0.28
N LYS A 595 -5.04 10.38 -0.51
CA LYS A 595 -6.07 10.27 0.54
C LYS A 595 -5.58 9.45 1.72
N THR A 596 -4.80 8.39 1.51
CA THR A 596 -4.26 7.56 2.59
C THR A 596 -3.21 8.33 3.40
N ILE A 597 -2.32 9.08 2.76
CA ILE A 597 -1.36 9.96 3.44
C ILE A 597 -2.09 11.06 4.18
N GLU A 598 -3.06 11.72 3.57
CA GLU A 598 -3.92 12.72 4.22
C GLU A 598 -4.69 12.10 5.40
N THR A 599 -5.18 10.87 5.28
CA THR A 599 -5.84 10.14 6.39
C THR A 599 -4.85 9.84 7.51
N LEU A 600 -3.59 9.56 7.19
CA LEU A 600 -2.52 9.31 8.17
C LEU A 600 -2.08 10.62 8.87
N GLU A 601 -1.97 11.71 8.11
CA GLU A 601 -1.72 13.06 8.63
C GLU A 601 -2.88 13.55 9.48
N ASN A 602 -4.12 13.32 9.04
CA ASN A 602 -5.33 13.62 9.79
C ASN A 602 -5.44 12.75 11.04
N ALA A 603 -5.18 11.44 10.99
CA ALA A 603 -5.19 10.59 12.18
C ALA A 603 -4.11 10.99 13.21
N ASN A 604 -2.96 11.49 12.74
CA ASN A 604 -1.93 12.08 13.61
C ASN A 604 -2.37 13.44 14.17
N ALA A 605 -2.98 14.31 13.36
CA ALA A 605 -3.54 15.59 13.79
C ALA A 605 -4.72 15.43 14.76
N ASP A 606 -5.55 14.42 14.56
CA ASP A 606 -6.68 14.03 15.42
C ASP A 606 -6.17 13.62 16.80
N MET A 607 -5.06 12.86 16.87
CA MET A 607 -4.44 12.51 18.15
C MET A 607 -3.84 13.72 18.88
N GLU A 608 -3.52 14.80 18.18
CA GLU A 608 -2.98 16.02 18.80
C GLU A 608 -4.06 16.99 19.24
N SER A 609 -5.07 17.20 18.41
CA SER A 609 -6.30 17.86 18.81
C SER A 609 -6.89 17.15 20.03
N PHE A 610 -6.90 15.81 20.02
CA PHE A 610 -7.24 14.96 21.15
C PHE A 610 -6.38 15.28 22.38
N SER A 611 -5.05 15.13 22.31
CA SER A 611 -4.21 15.24 23.52
C SER A 611 -4.18 16.65 24.09
N TYR A 612 -4.33 17.67 23.22
CA TYR A 612 -4.43 19.07 23.64
C TYR A 612 -5.79 19.38 24.26
N SER A 613 -6.90 19.08 23.57
CA SER A 613 -8.27 19.31 24.07
C SER A 613 -8.51 18.56 25.37
N VAL A 614 -8.17 17.27 25.42
CA VAL A 614 -8.36 16.43 26.60
C VAL A 614 -7.59 16.98 27.80
N SER A 615 -6.34 17.38 27.60
CA SER A 615 -5.55 17.90 28.71
C SER A 615 -6.04 19.28 29.17
N HIS A 616 -6.52 20.11 28.26
CA HIS A 616 -7.14 21.39 28.59
C HIS A 616 -8.45 21.18 29.38
N ASP A 617 -9.32 20.30 28.89
CA ASP A 617 -10.64 20.00 29.47
C ASP A 617 -10.54 19.28 30.80
N LEU A 618 -9.51 18.46 31.00
CA LEU A 618 -9.20 17.88 32.31
C LEU A 618 -8.56 18.90 33.27
N ARG A 619 -7.76 19.85 32.77
CA ARG A 619 -7.07 20.83 33.64
C ARG A 619 -8.01 21.88 34.22
N ALA A 620 -8.94 22.40 33.43
CA ALA A 620 -9.86 23.46 33.87
C ALA A 620 -10.62 23.12 35.18
N PRO A 621 -11.30 21.96 35.31
CA PRO A 621 -11.99 21.60 36.55
C PRO A 621 -11.03 21.33 37.72
N ILE A 622 -9.80 20.85 37.47
CA ILE A 622 -8.79 20.65 38.53
C ILE A 622 -8.36 21.97 39.14
N LEU A 623 -8.07 22.99 38.32
CA LEU A 623 -7.70 24.32 38.82
C LEU A 623 -8.82 24.94 39.66
N VAL A 624 -10.08 24.71 39.27
CA VAL A 624 -11.23 25.15 40.07
C VAL A 624 -11.27 24.43 41.41
N ILE A 625 -11.11 23.09 41.42
CA ILE A 625 -11.07 22.31 42.66
C ILE A 625 -9.93 22.80 43.56
N GLU A 626 -8.72 22.95 43.01
CA GLU A 626 -7.52 23.38 43.73
C GLU A 626 -7.72 24.76 44.37
N GLY A 627 -8.24 25.74 43.61
CA GLY A 627 -8.49 27.08 44.13
C GLY A 627 -9.49 27.11 45.29
N PHE A 628 -10.65 26.45 45.16
CA PHE A 628 -11.63 26.40 46.24
C PHE A 628 -11.15 25.61 47.45
N LEU A 629 -10.38 24.55 47.23
CA LEU A 629 -9.81 23.75 48.31
C LEU A 629 -8.74 24.54 49.09
N GLN A 630 -7.92 25.32 48.40
CA GLN A 630 -6.93 26.18 49.02
C GLN A 630 -7.57 27.27 49.88
N ILE A 631 -8.66 27.89 49.40
CA ILE A 631 -9.46 28.83 50.20
C ILE A 631 -10.00 28.15 51.47
N ILE A 632 -10.54 26.92 51.37
CA ILE A 632 -11.01 26.19 52.56
C ILE A 632 -9.87 25.94 53.56
N LEU A 633 -8.70 25.52 53.07
CA LEU A 633 -7.55 25.18 53.91
C LEU A 633 -6.88 26.42 54.54
N GLU A 634 -6.81 27.54 53.83
CA GLU A 634 -6.19 28.78 54.34
C GLU A 634 -7.11 29.52 55.30
N ASP A 635 -8.39 29.69 54.96
CA ASP A 635 -9.30 30.57 55.70
C ASP A 635 -10.03 29.86 56.86
N PHE A 636 -10.13 28.53 56.82
CA PHE A 636 -11.00 27.78 57.74
C PHE A 636 -10.32 26.62 58.49
N SER A 637 -9.05 26.29 58.22
CA SER A 637 -8.39 25.12 58.81
C SER A 637 -8.30 25.14 60.33
N GLU A 638 -8.12 26.31 60.95
CA GLU A 638 -7.96 26.44 62.41
C GLU A 638 -9.26 26.14 63.20
N LYS A 639 -10.42 26.26 62.56
CA LYS A 639 -11.74 26.08 63.18
C LYS A 639 -12.45 24.79 62.75
N MET A 640 -11.81 23.99 61.91
CA MET A 640 -12.39 22.76 61.39
C MET A 640 -12.12 21.57 62.31
N ASP A 641 -13.06 20.62 62.28
CA ASP A 641 -12.89 19.32 62.93
C ASP A 641 -11.64 18.59 62.37
N PRO A 642 -10.82 17.93 63.22
CA PRO A 642 -9.61 17.24 62.79
C PRO A 642 -9.84 16.15 61.73
N GLU A 643 -10.99 15.47 61.75
CA GLU A 643 -11.36 14.47 60.75
C GLU A 643 -11.73 15.12 59.41
N ALA A 644 -12.43 16.25 59.46
CA ALA A 644 -12.71 17.06 58.27
C ALA A 644 -11.42 17.62 57.64
N LEU A 645 -10.49 18.11 58.44
CA LEU A 645 -9.19 18.60 57.98
C LEU A 645 -8.34 17.47 57.36
N ARG A 646 -8.38 16.26 57.94
CA ARG A 646 -7.72 15.08 57.37
C ARG A 646 -8.30 14.72 56.01
N SER A 647 -9.63 14.71 55.89
CA SER A 647 -10.34 14.47 54.63
C SER A 647 -9.96 15.46 53.55
N LEU A 648 -9.95 16.77 53.85
CA LEU A 648 -9.54 17.82 52.90
C LEU A 648 -8.07 17.71 52.47
N LYS A 649 -7.17 17.29 53.37
CA LYS A 649 -5.77 17.01 53.01
C LYS A 649 -5.64 15.85 52.03
N ILE A 650 -6.47 14.81 52.17
CA ILE A 650 -6.53 13.70 51.20
C ILE A 650 -7.02 14.21 49.83
N VAL A 651 -8.07 15.03 49.81
CA VAL A 651 -8.56 15.67 48.59
C VAL A 651 -7.44 16.48 47.93
N HIS A 652 -6.74 17.33 48.71
CA HIS A 652 -5.68 18.20 48.19
C HIS A 652 -4.52 17.41 47.58
N LYS A 653 -4.05 16.36 48.28
CA LYS A 653 -3.00 15.49 47.76
C LYS A 653 -3.37 14.88 46.39
N ASN A 654 -4.61 14.45 46.22
CA ASN A 654 -5.07 13.84 44.97
C ASN A 654 -5.28 14.85 43.85
N VAL A 655 -5.73 16.07 44.16
CA VAL A 655 -5.85 17.17 43.17
C VAL A 655 -4.48 17.57 42.64
N VAL A 656 -3.49 17.76 43.53
CA VAL A 656 -2.10 18.06 43.14
C VAL A 656 -1.54 16.93 42.28
N TYR A 657 -1.76 15.67 42.65
CA TYR A 657 -1.33 14.52 41.85
C TYR A 657 -1.93 14.54 40.43
N MET A 658 -3.24 14.77 40.30
CA MET A 658 -3.90 14.83 38.99
C MET A 658 -3.35 15.97 38.13
N ASN A 659 -3.09 17.14 38.71
CA ASN A 659 -2.50 18.26 37.99
C ASN A 659 -1.12 17.91 37.42
N HIS A 660 -0.24 17.31 38.23
CA HIS A 660 1.07 16.84 37.79
C HIS A 660 0.96 15.78 36.69
N LEU A 661 0.04 14.82 36.84
CA LEU A 661 -0.17 13.77 35.84
C LEU A 661 -0.55 14.35 34.46
N ILE A 662 -1.47 15.31 34.41
CA ILE A 662 -1.89 15.93 33.15
C ILE A 662 -0.76 16.77 32.54
N GLN A 663 0.04 17.46 33.37
CA GLN A 663 1.23 18.19 32.90
C GLN A 663 2.27 17.24 32.28
N ASP A 664 2.50 16.09 32.91
CA ASP A 664 3.44 15.09 32.41
C ASP A 664 2.96 14.47 31.09
N LEU A 665 1.66 14.16 30.97
CA LEU A 665 1.06 13.65 29.73
C LEU A 665 1.19 14.66 28.58
N LEU A 666 0.93 15.94 28.83
CA LEU A 666 1.14 17.01 27.86
C LEU A 666 2.61 17.13 27.44
N SER A 667 3.52 17.05 28.40
CA SER A 667 4.95 17.15 28.14
C SER A 667 5.45 15.98 27.28
N PHE A 668 4.96 14.77 27.56
CA PHE A 668 5.26 13.56 26.78
C PHE A 668 4.85 13.70 25.31
N HIS A 669 3.68 14.28 25.04
CA HIS A 669 3.22 14.54 23.66
C HIS A 669 3.99 15.67 22.98
N LYS A 670 4.21 16.82 23.63
CA LYS A 670 4.88 17.99 23.04
C LYS A 670 6.29 17.67 22.50
N VAL A 671 7.04 16.83 23.22
CA VAL A 671 8.38 16.37 22.82
C VAL A 671 8.35 15.64 21.47
N SER A 672 7.22 15.03 21.10
CA SER A 672 7.10 14.23 19.89
C SER A 672 7.00 15.07 18.61
N LYS A 673 6.80 16.40 18.67
CA LYS A 673 6.41 17.18 17.47
C LYS A 673 7.20 18.44 17.12
N ILE A 674 7.90 19.07 18.05
CA ILE A 674 8.65 20.30 17.73
C ILE A 674 9.95 19.91 17.02
N ASP A 675 10.25 20.51 15.86
CA ASP A 675 11.62 20.55 15.35
C ASP A 675 12.44 21.30 16.38
N LEU A 676 13.18 20.53 17.16
CA LEU A 676 13.91 21.01 18.31
C LEU A 676 15.11 21.80 17.79
N PRO A 677 15.13 23.16 17.86
CA PRO A 677 16.32 23.89 17.46
C PRO A 677 17.47 23.45 18.38
N ILE A 678 18.44 22.77 17.79
CA ILE A 678 19.62 22.26 18.47
C ILE A 678 20.59 23.42 18.64
N ARG A 679 21.11 23.61 19.84
CA ARG A 679 22.13 24.60 20.17
C ARG A 679 23.19 23.95 21.04
N LEU A 680 24.37 24.57 21.11
CA LEU A 680 25.39 24.15 22.06
C LEU A 680 24.88 24.42 23.49
N ILE A 681 24.87 23.40 24.33
CA ILE A 681 24.43 23.47 25.72
C ILE A 681 25.63 23.26 26.65
N GLU A 682 25.85 24.24 27.53
CA GLU A 682 26.76 24.13 28.67
C GLU A 682 26.17 23.19 29.72
N MET A 683 26.62 21.93 29.73
CA MET A 683 26.02 20.88 30.56
C MET A 683 26.21 21.13 32.05
N ASP A 684 27.39 21.57 32.48
CA ASP A 684 27.67 21.86 33.89
C ASP A 684 26.71 22.91 34.45
N LYS A 685 26.53 24.02 33.72
CA LYS A 685 25.63 25.10 34.11
C LYS A 685 24.18 24.63 34.18
N MET A 686 23.73 23.88 33.18
CA MET A 686 22.37 23.34 33.16
C MET A 686 22.11 22.41 34.35
N VAL A 687 23.04 21.50 34.66
CA VAL A 687 22.89 20.57 35.77
C VAL A 687 22.88 21.31 37.11
N GLN A 688 23.75 22.30 37.30
CA GLN A 688 23.74 23.13 38.51
C GLN A 688 22.42 23.89 38.71
N ASP A 689 21.89 24.51 37.65
CA ASP A 689 20.60 25.21 37.69
C ASP A 689 19.45 24.26 38.04
N VAL A 690 19.48 23.03 37.50
CA VAL A 690 18.46 22.01 37.78
C VAL A 690 18.58 21.51 39.22
N ILE A 691 19.78 21.23 39.74
CA ILE A 691 19.98 20.83 41.14
C ILE A 691 19.42 21.90 42.09
N ALA A 692 19.75 23.17 41.85
CA ALA A 692 19.24 24.29 42.65
C ALA A 692 17.71 24.36 42.63
N THR A 693 17.10 24.16 41.46
CA THR A 693 15.64 24.14 41.29
C THR A 693 15.00 22.96 42.03
N VAL A 694 15.56 21.74 41.91
CA VAL A 694 15.01 20.54 42.56
C VAL A 694 15.09 20.66 44.08
N LEU A 695 16.20 21.17 44.62
CA LEU A 695 16.39 21.30 46.06
C LEU A 695 15.45 22.31 46.72
N GLN A 696 14.92 23.31 45.99
CA GLN A 696 13.88 24.21 46.50
C GLN A 696 12.61 23.45 46.92
N ASN A 697 12.30 22.35 46.23
CA ASN A 697 11.13 21.51 46.53
C ASN A 697 11.41 20.46 47.63
N TYR A 698 12.68 20.23 47.99
CA TYR A 698 13.09 19.25 49.01
C TYR A 698 14.04 19.85 50.06
N PRO A 699 13.67 20.94 50.77
CA PRO A 699 14.60 21.67 51.65
C PRO A 699 14.95 20.96 52.97
N LYS A 700 14.32 19.82 53.28
CA LYS A 700 14.31 19.21 54.63
C LYS A 700 15.51 18.30 54.93
N LYS A 701 16.40 18.03 53.97
CA LYS A 701 17.59 17.18 54.16
C LYS A 701 18.81 17.76 53.44
N ASN A 702 20.00 17.50 53.98
CA ASN A 702 21.26 17.84 53.31
C ASN A 702 21.64 16.71 52.34
N TYR A 703 21.53 16.98 51.04
CA TYR A 703 21.90 16.05 49.98
C TYR A 703 23.37 16.30 49.57
N LEU A 704 24.16 15.22 49.49
CA LEU A 704 25.53 15.28 49.00
C LEU A 704 25.54 15.03 47.49
N PHE A 705 25.86 16.07 46.72
CA PHE A 705 26.06 15.98 45.28
C PHE A 705 27.54 15.92 44.94
N GLN A 706 27.94 14.92 44.15
CA GLN A 706 29.21 14.90 43.43
C GLN A 706 28.91 15.06 41.95
N VAL A 707 29.36 16.16 41.35
CA VAL A 707 29.20 16.42 39.90
C VAL A 707 30.59 16.44 39.28
N ASP A 708 30.87 15.46 38.44
CA ASP A 708 32.10 15.41 37.62
C ASP A 708 31.94 16.41 36.43
N GLU A 709 33.04 16.87 35.82
CA GLU A 709 33.00 17.82 34.69
C GLU A 709 32.28 17.21 33.47
N LEU A 710 31.23 17.87 32.97
CA LEU A 710 30.35 17.31 31.93
C LEU A 710 30.63 17.93 30.55
N PRO A 711 30.87 17.13 29.49
CA PRO A 711 31.09 17.67 28.16
C PRO A 711 29.82 18.33 27.62
N ASN A 712 29.98 19.42 26.87
CA ASN A 712 28.89 20.11 26.18
C ASN A 712 28.21 19.19 25.16
N ALA A 713 26.94 19.49 24.87
CA ALA A 713 26.16 18.73 23.91
C ALA A 713 25.38 19.66 22.96
N LEU A 714 25.23 19.21 21.71
CA LEU A 714 24.29 19.81 20.76
C LEU A 714 22.90 19.25 21.06
N ALA A 715 22.05 20.06 21.67
CA ALA A 715 20.69 19.65 22.02
C ALA A 715 19.72 20.83 22.08
N ASN A 716 18.44 20.54 22.18
CA ASN A 716 17.48 21.55 22.59
C ASN A 716 17.52 21.75 24.10
N GLY A 717 17.86 22.96 24.53
CA GLY A 717 18.08 23.25 25.94
C GLY A 717 16.87 23.01 26.84
N ALA A 718 15.64 23.30 26.37
CA ALA A 718 14.43 23.07 27.16
C ALA A 718 14.14 21.57 27.34
N ALA A 719 14.29 20.80 26.27
CA ALA A 719 14.12 19.34 26.32
C ALA A 719 15.20 18.68 27.19
N LEU A 720 16.46 19.09 27.05
CA LEU A 720 17.55 18.51 27.86
C LEU A 720 17.44 18.92 29.34
N LYS A 721 17.00 20.15 29.63
CA LYS A 721 16.66 20.56 31.00
C LYS A 721 15.57 19.68 31.60
N GLN A 722 14.57 19.29 30.81
CA GLN A 722 13.52 18.35 31.24
C GLN A 722 14.06 16.95 31.53
N VAL A 723 15.04 16.46 30.75
CA VAL A 723 15.73 15.18 31.02
C VAL A 723 16.40 15.24 32.39
N TRP A 724 17.22 16.25 32.63
CA TRP A 724 17.91 16.44 33.90
C TRP A 724 16.96 16.64 35.06
N MET A 725 15.88 17.40 34.89
CA MET A 725 14.87 17.62 35.92
C MET A 725 14.25 16.30 36.38
N ASN A 726 13.88 15.43 35.45
CA ASN A 726 13.29 14.11 35.75
C ASN A 726 14.29 13.17 36.44
N LEU A 727 15.53 13.13 35.96
CA LEU A 727 16.57 12.26 36.50
C LEU A 727 17.02 12.70 37.92
N ILE A 728 17.30 13.99 38.10
CA ILE A 728 17.75 14.55 39.39
C ILE A 728 16.63 14.51 40.43
N SER A 729 15.39 14.86 40.04
CA SER A 729 14.25 14.75 40.96
C SER A 729 14.04 13.31 41.44
N ASN A 730 14.18 12.31 40.55
CA ASN A 730 14.10 10.91 40.94
C ASN A 730 15.24 10.52 41.90
N ALA A 731 16.48 10.88 41.60
CA ALA A 731 17.61 10.59 42.48
C ALA A 731 17.41 11.18 43.89
N VAL A 732 17.00 12.45 43.99
CA VAL A 732 16.69 13.14 45.26
C VAL A 732 15.56 12.44 46.02
N LYS A 733 14.49 12.09 45.30
CA LYS A 733 13.32 11.44 45.87
C LYS A 733 13.63 10.05 46.43
N TYR A 734 14.29 9.19 45.65
CA TYR A 734 14.53 7.79 46.03
C TYR A 734 15.69 7.59 47.01
N SER A 735 16.61 8.56 47.12
CA SER A 735 17.65 8.60 48.15
C SER A 735 17.18 9.23 49.46
N SER A 736 16.01 9.87 49.48
CA SER A 736 15.50 10.59 50.66
C SER A 736 15.30 9.72 51.91
N THR A 737 15.19 8.40 51.78
CA THR A 737 15.06 7.48 52.92
C THR A 737 16.41 7.19 53.61
N ARG A 738 17.54 7.57 53.00
CA ARG A 738 18.87 7.38 53.59
C ARG A 738 19.19 8.45 54.64
N GLU A 739 20.05 8.09 55.58
CA GLU A 739 20.63 9.05 56.55
C GLU A 739 21.52 10.08 55.84
N THR A 740 22.32 9.62 54.89
CA THR A 740 23.19 10.43 54.03
C THR A 740 22.83 10.21 52.55
N PRO A 741 21.86 10.97 52.00
CA PRO A 741 21.54 10.91 50.58
C PRO A 741 22.75 11.34 49.75
N PHE A 742 23.26 10.44 48.91
CA PHE A 742 24.40 10.68 48.05
C PHE A 742 23.99 10.49 46.59
N ILE A 743 24.27 11.49 45.77
CA ILE A 743 23.95 11.52 44.34
C ILE A 743 25.21 11.91 43.57
N LYS A 744 25.61 11.06 42.62
CA LYS A 744 26.72 11.31 41.71
C LYS A 744 26.19 11.57 40.31
N ILE A 745 26.70 12.61 39.65
CA ILE A 745 26.42 12.93 38.25
C ILE A 745 27.76 12.96 37.52
N GLY A 746 27.85 12.30 36.36
CA GLY A 746 29.06 12.26 35.57
C GLY A 746 28.80 11.84 34.13
N PHE A 747 29.87 11.56 33.40
CA PHE A 747 29.80 11.02 32.05
C PHE A 747 30.86 9.95 31.79
N GLU A 748 30.60 9.11 30.80
CA GLU A 748 31.53 8.12 30.25
C GLU A 748 31.57 8.30 28.73
N GLU A 749 32.77 8.23 28.13
CA GLU A 749 32.90 8.25 26.68
C GLU A 749 32.58 6.87 26.07
N MET A 750 31.73 6.87 25.05
CA MET A 750 31.49 5.73 24.18
C MET A 750 31.90 6.09 22.74
N ASP A 751 32.04 5.09 21.89
CA ASP A 751 32.42 5.32 20.49
C ASP A 751 31.31 6.12 19.78
N GLY A 752 31.63 7.35 19.36
CA GLY A 752 30.68 8.30 18.76
C GLY A 752 29.66 8.99 19.69
N TYR A 753 29.58 8.64 20.98
CA TYR A 753 28.57 9.17 21.92
C TYR A 753 29.16 9.54 23.29
N ASN A 754 28.57 10.55 23.94
CA ASN A 754 28.78 10.85 25.36
C ASN A 754 27.65 10.20 26.18
N ASN A 755 27.98 9.32 27.12
CA ASN A 755 27.03 8.67 28.03
C ASN A 755 26.99 9.43 29.36
N TYR A 756 26.00 10.31 29.54
CA TYR A 756 25.77 11.02 30.79
C TYR A 756 25.03 10.11 31.77
N PHE A 757 25.39 10.15 33.05
CA PHE A 757 24.74 9.33 34.07
C PHE A 757 24.45 10.09 35.35
N ILE A 758 23.45 9.61 36.08
CA ILE A 758 23.17 9.93 37.47
C ILE A 758 23.10 8.64 38.27
N GLU A 759 23.72 8.62 39.44
CA GLU A 759 23.74 7.50 40.36
C GLU A 759 23.31 7.97 41.75
N ASP A 760 22.39 7.25 42.38
CA ASP A 760 21.90 7.53 43.73
C ASP A 760 22.14 6.31 44.64
N ASN A 761 22.30 6.55 45.95
CA ASN A 761 22.42 5.47 46.95
C ASN A 761 21.08 5.06 47.59
N GLY A 762 19.96 5.34 46.92
CA GLY A 762 18.61 5.15 47.43
C GLY A 762 18.13 3.71 47.48
N VAL A 763 16.84 3.51 47.29
CA VAL A 763 16.19 2.19 47.39
C VAL A 763 16.57 1.23 46.27
N GLY A 764 16.97 1.74 45.11
CA GLY A 764 17.29 0.93 43.93
C GLY A 764 16.15 0.04 43.45
N PHE A 765 16.41 -0.84 42.48
CA PHE A 765 15.40 -1.73 41.92
C PHE A 765 15.98 -3.06 41.44
N ASN A 766 15.12 -4.05 41.18
CA ASN A 766 15.56 -5.34 40.63
C ASN A 766 15.86 -5.20 39.13
N LYS A 767 17.07 -5.63 38.72
CA LYS A 767 17.58 -5.58 37.35
C LYS A 767 16.64 -6.16 36.29
N ALA A 768 15.76 -7.10 36.63
CA ALA A 768 14.75 -7.65 35.73
C ALA A 768 13.75 -6.60 35.18
N TYR A 769 13.62 -5.44 35.83
CA TYR A 769 12.69 -4.37 35.44
C TYR A 769 13.32 -3.24 34.63
N SER A 770 14.65 -3.26 34.38
CA SER A 770 15.36 -2.18 33.68
C SER A 770 14.73 -1.80 32.34
N ASN A 771 14.35 -2.79 31.53
CA ASN A 771 13.74 -2.59 30.21
C ASN A 771 12.30 -2.08 30.25
N LYS A 772 11.65 -2.10 31.43
CA LYS A 772 10.25 -1.66 31.60
C LYS A 772 10.15 -0.24 32.15
N LEU A 773 11.18 0.25 32.86
CA LEU A 773 11.17 1.55 33.54
C LEU A 773 10.91 2.77 32.63
N PHE A 774 11.28 2.67 31.36
CA PHE A 774 11.12 3.75 30.39
C PHE A 774 9.77 3.73 29.65
N LYS A 775 8.85 2.82 30.02
CA LYS A 775 7.47 2.82 29.50
C LYS A 775 6.60 3.75 30.34
N VAL A 776 5.59 4.35 29.70
CA VAL A 776 4.64 5.25 30.38
C VAL A 776 3.87 4.47 31.47
N PHE A 777 3.66 5.11 32.62
CA PHE A 777 2.96 4.55 33.79
C PHE A 777 3.65 3.38 34.49
N GLN A 778 4.94 3.15 34.23
CA GLN A 778 5.68 2.12 34.96
C GLN A 778 6.22 2.67 36.28
N ARG A 779 5.85 2.01 37.38
CA ARG A 779 6.27 2.32 38.74
C ARG A 779 6.65 1.03 39.45
N LEU A 780 7.73 1.09 40.23
CA LEU A 780 8.21 -0.04 41.04
C LEU A 780 7.88 0.11 42.53
N HIS A 781 7.44 1.30 42.94
CA HIS A 781 7.08 1.63 44.32
C HIS A 781 5.68 2.24 44.38
N THR A 782 5.01 2.05 45.51
CA THR A 782 3.67 2.59 45.73
C THR A 782 3.72 4.12 45.87
N GLN A 783 2.57 4.77 45.67
CA GLN A 783 2.43 6.22 45.84
C GLN A 783 2.55 6.70 47.28
N GLU A 784 2.40 5.78 48.24
CA GLU A 784 2.59 6.04 49.66
C GLU A 784 4.08 6.01 50.03
N GLU A 785 4.89 5.21 49.33
CA GLU A 785 6.34 5.15 49.49
C GLU A 785 7.06 6.29 48.78
N PHE A 786 6.72 6.57 47.51
CA PHE A 786 7.34 7.63 46.72
C PHE A 786 6.36 8.29 45.75
N GLU A 787 6.30 9.63 45.78
CA GLU A 787 5.45 10.42 44.89
C GLU A 787 5.91 10.38 43.42
N GLY A 788 4.98 10.45 42.47
CA GLY A 788 5.29 10.50 41.04
C GLY A 788 4.25 9.80 40.17
N THR A 789 4.20 10.21 38.90
CA THR A 789 3.18 9.81 37.92
C THR A 789 3.57 8.57 37.10
N GLY A 790 4.85 8.19 37.12
CA GLY A 790 5.39 7.11 36.28
C GLY A 790 5.58 7.49 34.80
N VAL A 791 5.44 8.77 34.45
CA VAL A 791 5.60 9.27 33.07
C VAL A 791 6.99 9.85 32.83
N GLY A 792 7.66 10.38 33.87
CA GLY A 792 8.93 11.11 33.75
C GLY A 792 10.07 10.36 33.03
N LEU A 793 10.30 9.08 33.32
CA LEU A 793 11.35 8.30 32.63
C LEU A 793 10.99 8.00 31.17
N ALA A 794 9.70 7.89 30.83
CA ALA A 794 9.28 7.75 29.45
C ALA A 794 9.53 9.05 28.65
N ILE A 795 9.34 10.22 29.28
CA ILE A 795 9.73 11.52 28.71
C ILE A 795 11.24 11.55 28.44
N VAL A 796 12.06 11.13 29.42
CA VAL A 796 13.52 11.05 29.26
C VAL A 796 13.91 10.20 28.04
N SER A 797 13.39 8.98 27.97
CA SER A 797 13.61 8.06 26.84
C SER A 797 13.25 8.69 25.50
N LYS A 798 12.09 9.34 25.42
CA LYS A 798 11.60 9.96 24.19
C LYS A 798 12.45 11.15 23.74
N ILE A 799 12.82 12.03 24.67
CA ILE A 799 13.67 13.18 24.39
C ILE A 799 15.02 12.70 23.86
N VAL A 800 15.64 11.75 24.55
CA VAL A 800 16.96 11.21 24.20
C VAL A 800 16.94 10.54 22.83
N GLN A 801 15.93 9.71 22.53
CA GLN A 801 15.77 9.10 21.21
C GLN A 801 15.66 10.13 20.08
N ARG A 802 14.99 11.26 20.31
CA ARG A 802 14.90 12.35 19.31
C ARG A 802 16.23 13.07 19.07
N HIS A 803 17.15 13.02 20.03
CA HIS A 803 18.50 13.52 19.88
C HIS A 803 19.47 12.44 19.35
N GLY A 804 18.95 11.31 18.86
CA GLY A 804 19.76 10.20 18.34
C GLY A 804 20.40 9.32 19.41
N GLY A 805 19.98 9.45 20.67
CA GLY A 805 20.53 8.75 21.82
C GLY A 805 19.72 7.54 22.29
N GLN A 806 20.22 6.91 23.36
CA GLN A 806 19.58 5.79 24.07
C GLN A 806 19.64 6.00 25.58
N VAL A 807 18.77 5.32 26.32
CA VAL A 807 18.68 5.39 27.78
C VAL A 807 18.89 4.03 28.42
N PHE A 808 19.52 4.02 29.59
CA PHE A 808 19.86 2.81 30.33
C PHE A 808 19.56 2.99 31.82
N ALA A 809 19.25 1.87 32.48
CA ALA A 809 18.97 1.85 33.90
C ALA A 809 19.59 0.59 34.53
N GLU A 810 20.39 0.81 35.56
CA GLU A 810 20.98 -0.21 36.40
C GLU A 810 20.57 0.05 37.85
N GLY A 811 20.36 -1.00 38.62
CA GLY A 811 19.94 -0.86 40.00
C GLY A 811 20.08 -2.15 40.76
N GLU A 812 20.30 -2.02 42.06
CA GLU A 812 20.28 -3.13 42.99
C GLU A 812 19.46 -2.73 44.22
N VAL A 813 18.56 -3.63 44.64
CA VAL A 813 17.65 -3.39 45.76
C VAL A 813 18.45 -3.03 47.01
N ASN A 814 18.12 -1.90 47.62
CA ASN A 814 18.78 -1.30 48.79
C ASN A 814 20.25 -0.91 48.59
N LYS A 815 20.75 -0.77 47.36
CA LYS A 815 22.07 -0.18 47.09
C LYS A 815 22.02 1.05 46.18
N GLY A 816 20.87 1.33 45.58
CA GLY A 816 20.66 2.50 44.75
C GLY A 816 20.47 2.17 43.27
N SER A 817 20.46 3.22 42.44
CA SER A 817 20.27 3.11 40.99
C SER A 817 21.17 4.03 40.20
N LYS A 818 21.57 3.59 39.01
CA LYS A 818 22.28 4.37 38.00
C LYS A 818 21.40 4.48 36.75
N PHE A 819 21.03 5.70 36.38
CA PHE A 819 20.35 5.98 35.12
C PHE A 819 21.32 6.72 34.20
N SER A 820 21.39 6.30 32.94
CA SER A 820 22.26 6.95 31.96
C SER A 820 21.57 7.19 30.63
N PHE A 821 22.07 8.15 29.87
CA PHE A 821 21.59 8.47 28.54
C PHE A 821 22.74 8.92 27.63
N THR A 822 22.65 8.59 26.35
CA THR A 822 23.66 8.96 25.35
C THR A 822 23.23 10.16 24.52
N LEU A 823 24.19 11.02 24.16
CA LEU A 823 24.03 12.03 23.10
C LEU A 823 25.22 11.92 22.12
N PRO A 824 25.02 12.21 20.83
CA PRO A 824 26.11 12.21 19.85
C PRO A 824 27.26 13.15 20.28
N LYS A 825 28.50 12.71 20.07
CA LYS A 825 29.67 13.56 20.32
C LYS A 825 29.68 14.76 19.37
N LEU A 826 30.09 15.91 19.90
CA LEU A 826 30.41 17.08 19.08
C LEU A 826 31.53 16.73 18.11
N SER A 827 31.39 17.12 16.85
CA SER A 827 32.46 16.94 15.86
C SER A 827 33.63 17.90 16.16
N ARG A 828 34.86 17.58 15.74
CA ARG A 828 36.08 18.36 16.08
C ARG A 828 36.01 19.86 15.74
N ASN A 829 35.10 20.29 14.86
CA ASN A 829 34.90 21.68 14.46
C ASN A 829 33.84 22.43 15.31
N GLU A 830 33.11 21.74 16.18
CA GLU A 830 32.02 22.29 17.00
C GLU A 830 32.43 22.54 18.47
N ASN A 831 33.69 22.24 18.80
CA ASN A 831 34.32 22.48 20.11
C ASN A 831 35.16 23.77 20.15
N VAL A 832 34.92 24.72 19.24
CA VAL A 832 35.63 26.01 19.15
C VAL A 832 34.79 27.14 19.70
#